data_AF-R7PAP6-F1
#
_entry.id   AF-R7PAP6-F1
#
_cell.length_a   1.000
_cell.length_b   1.000
_cell.length_c   1.000
_cell.angle_alpha   90.00
_cell.angle_beta   90.00
_cell.angle_gamma   90.00
#
_symmetry.space_group_name_H-M   'P 1'
#
loop_
_entity.id
_entity.type
_entity.pdbx_description
1 polymer ?
#
loop_
_entity_poly.entity_id
_entity_poly.type
_entity_poly.pdbx_seq_one_letter_code
_entity_poly.pdbx_strand_id
1 'polypeptide(L)'
;MRKLSYLFSLLVLSIVCGGTAWADDGKYYSAGTVVTSVDQIKEGVDYALKGTGESPCSSTYLNVVMDGNGGSASLTSDCIYQFESAGTVDGKPAFYLKQKSNGMYLRKPGTPTDVTFTYPNERTPDGWGSDYLALTSDKNDAWQFWAGVAQSTDENDPFYYNKGTEGKEVMFVFTCTTVLTGDDAADGAYRYLSSWVSGHNIMLYPDTNVWNLWTDISEIVGTAKLTLLLSKLLPAGPEGTFTPGENPGEVSQDAYNKLNEVYKKCQAFIDEGGSSEDVANTLCDELQAAYDNCKNATVMVEAGKYYFITGNKGRSNTTGKGTIYSDGSNWKWDYAASPVTDLKYAVKLEKGSTDSTFYIKSPINDTYMEAINGNSNTIKAVAKGKAADYIIGQSSGSYFYMTNAGISQGVHAQESGMVCVGWNYTTDASQWVFQTIPDDMIGKIDSIANQVKLNATLNSVYSDASTAYSNSRAYTSDATPDNNYTSHGLLTDASQIFTSKLVDTSIEGSGLDCLLNGVLAGGSEYIHSTWQTADAPNHYHFFGADLKKAVSAVTVKYSRRMSVDAWKTGQLSYPTKMSVYAANDTTTATGDWTWVGDMTPAFVAEDSTLAGSIDLGGNYQYVRFDVIATGNNGSVTSSTIPGAKAYPFFYISELGIYEATYDAANSPFSQVPEADGKALEDALKAARPEILEEKATQPTIDALQSAYDKFCESYADPQLARDAYDKAQTMLDSAVVGTELGQVSQEAYDNLKSVMATCKDKIQNVMTMETLTEVLNSLEEACNKLVASAVMPAANKYYYILSTGNALKNTAIAAANNKDGQHLTMGARTADGAFDEATAMHNYEFMWLLEQDEDGKQYLRNVGTGFYMNGNTTANPSTTAARTPVQIVYGKYGQFNVVILENDSTESGSIYLNNNASNVNKYFLDDNCYYAFQEVDFSDDPFTYVGVSEGWQFKCLPYAVVGCSNGSMYKVLGINSSNQLVLQIAEEAAPGEPFAYRLNDDSEATEDDFGVDMSQGLVSEGKVVNGVEGLLSGITLSEGGYGVLSGTADTLTVTTGSKVIGNNSAIVTKSVPVIDEEGDYMLEIDGTITGVETGIEGIVIVPKDGKIYDLQGRRVTKPGKGVYIIDGKKVFFK
;
A
#
# COMPACT_ATOMS: atom_id res chain seq x y z
N MET A 1 -38.77 12.95 -4.78
CA MET A 1 -38.11 11.65 -4.50
C MET A 1 -37.60 11.52 -3.06
N ARG A 2 -38.27 12.14 -2.07
CA ARG A 2 -37.82 12.15 -0.66
C ARG A 2 -38.23 10.91 0.16
N LYS A 3 -39.00 9.98 -0.43
CA LYS A 3 -39.49 8.77 0.27
C LYS A 3 -38.65 7.51 0.01
N LEU A 4 -37.78 7.49 -1.02
CA LEU A 4 -36.82 6.39 -1.24
C LEU A 4 -35.54 6.55 -0.42
N SER A 5 -35.15 7.78 -0.08
CA SER A 5 -33.95 8.09 0.71
C SER A 5 -34.02 7.53 2.13
N TYR A 6 -35.19 7.59 2.78
CA TYR A 6 -35.38 7.04 4.12
C TYR A 6 -35.33 5.50 4.16
N LEU A 7 -35.67 4.82 3.06
CA LEU A 7 -35.63 3.35 3.01
C LEU A 7 -34.20 2.82 2.86
N PHE A 8 -33.32 3.56 2.17
CA PHE A 8 -31.91 3.21 2.02
C PHE A 8 -31.05 3.62 3.23
N SER A 9 -31.36 4.72 3.91
CA SER A 9 -30.70 5.07 5.19
C SER A 9 -30.99 4.06 6.31
N LEU A 10 -32.15 3.40 6.29
CA LEU A 10 -32.50 2.31 7.20
C LEU A 10 -31.76 0.99 6.89
N LEU A 11 -31.33 0.77 5.64
CA LEU A 11 -30.63 -0.46 5.21
C LEU A 11 -29.10 -0.37 5.37
N VAL A 12 -28.53 0.85 5.37
CA VAL A 12 -27.09 1.06 5.62
C VAL A 12 -26.79 1.07 7.13
N LEU A 13 -27.75 1.48 7.97
CA LEU A 13 -27.62 1.39 9.43
C LEU A 13 -27.52 -0.06 9.95
N SER A 14 -28.11 -1.04 9.24
CA SER A 14 -28.05 -2.45 9.64
C SER A 14 -26.71 -3.14 9.39
N ILE A 15 -25.76 -2.49 8.69
CA ILE A 15 -24.47 -3.12 8.31
C ILE A 15 -23.27 -2.47 9.00
N VAL A 16 -23.37 -1.21 9.45
CA VAL A 16 -22.22 -0.47 10.05
C VAL A 16 -22.36 -0.27 11.57
N CYS A 17 -23.55 -0.51 12.13
CA CYS A 17 -23.74 -0.62 13.57
C CYS A 17 -23.85 -2.11 13.97
N GLY A 18 -22.74 -2.84 13.88
CA GLY A 18 -22.60 -4.19 14.46
C GLY A 18 -22.57 -4.20 16.00
N GLY A 19 -23.29 -3.27 16.63
CA GLY A 19 -23.70 -3.39 18.03
C GLY A 19 -25.12 -3.93 18.01
N THR A 20 -25.27 -5.19 18.38
CA THR A 20 -26.53 -5.88 18.64
C THR A 20 -27.62 -4.89 19.07
N ALA A 21 -28.70 -4.77 18.29
CA ALA A 21 -29.90 -4.11 18.78
C ALA A 21 -30.44 -5.00 19.89
N TRP A 22 -30.36 -4.52 21.13
CA TRP A 22 -30.75 -5.24 22.34
C TRP A 22 -32.24 -5.59 22.21
N ALA A 23 -32.54 -6.87 21.98
CA ALA A 23 -33.87 -7.41 22.23
C ALA A 23 -34.01 -7.73 23.73
N ASP A 24 -33.76 -6.74 24.59
CA ASP A 24 -34.23 -6.81 25.97
C ASP A 24 -35.65 -6.24 25.94
N ASP A 25 -36.64 -6.96 26.45
CA ASP A 25 -38.06 -6.57 26.41
C ASP A 25 -38.39 -5.31 27.26
N GLY A 26 -37.37 -4.60 27.73
CA GLY A 26 -37.45 -3.39 28.55
C GLY A 26 -37.89 -3.68 29.99
N LYS A 27 -37.88 -4.95 30.42
CA LYS A 27 -38.29 -5.37 31.76
C LYS A 27 -37.10 -5.82 32.58
N TYR A 28 -37.09 -5.39 33.83
CA TYR A 28 -36.10 -5.80 34.80
C TYR A 28 -36.76 -6.68 35.85
N TYR A 29 -36.05 -7.69 36.31
CA TYR A 29 -36.57 -8.62 37.31
C TYR A 29 -35.67 -8.66 38.54
N SER A 30 -36.26 -9.02 39.67
CA SER A 30 -35.55 -9.35 40.90
C SER A 30 -35.93 -10.75 41.35
N ALA A 31 -35.00 -11.47 41.96
CA ALA A 31 -35.25 -12.75 42.58
C ALA A 31 -35.21 -12.60 44.11
N GLY A 32 -36.20 -13.17 44.80
CA GLY A 32 -36.39 -12.94 46.23
C GLY A 32 -35.84 -14.05 47.14
N THR A 33 -35.81 -15.29 46.67
CA THR A 33 -35.55 -16.46 47.53
C THR A 33 -34.58 -17.44 46.88
N VAL A 34 -33.59 -17.91 47.66
CA VAL A 34 -32.67 -18.98 47.25
C VAL A 34 -33.35 -20.34 47.46
N VAL A 35 -33.25 -21.21 46.46
CA VAL A 35 -33.68 -22.61 46.57
C VAL A 35 -32.61 -23.41 47.31
N THR A 36 -33.01 -24.20 48.31
CA THR A 36 -32.09 -24.89 49.22
C THR A 36 -32.20 -26.42 49.20
N SER A 37 -33.21 -26.99 48.53
CA SER A 37 -33.36 -28.43 48.37
C SER A 37 -34.10 -28.78 47.09
N VAL A 38 -33.93 -30.01 46.59
CA VAL A 38 -34.60 -30.49 45.36
C VAL A 38 -36.13 -30.50 45.50
N ASP A 39 -36.67 -30.76 46.70
CA ASP A 39 -38.12 -30.76 46.95
C ASP A 39 -38.78 -29.38 46.78
N GLN A 40 -37.99 -28.31 46.73
CA GLN A 40 -38.47 -26.96 46.45
C GLN A 40 -38.58 -26.66 44.96
N ILE A 41 -38.00 -27.50 44.09
CA ILE A 41 -38.18 -27.42 42.63
C ILE A 41 -39.57 -27.96 42.29
N LYS A 42 -40.47 -27.02 42.00
CA LYS A 42 -41.87 -27.29 41.63
C LYS A 42 -42.15 -26.86 40.20
N GLU A 43 -42.95 -27.65 39.50
CA GLU A 43 -43.45 -27.28 38.18
C GLU A 43 -44.25 -25.98 38.21
N GLY A 44 -44.15 -25.21 37.14
CA GLY A 44 -44.88 -23.94 36.98
C GLY A 44 -44.38 -22.79 37.85
N VAL A 45 -43.30 -22.98 38.61
CA VAL A 45 -42.60 -21.92 39.34
C VAL A 45 -41.45 -21.37 38.49
N ASP A 46 -41.24 -20.07 38.57
CA ASP A 46 -40.15 -19.38 37.87
C ASP A 46 -38.86 -19.42 38.68
N TYR A 47 -37.76 -19.68 37.97
CA TYR A 47 -36.43 -19.74 38.53
C TYR A 47 -35.42 -18.97 37.70
N ALA A 48 -34.36 -18.51 38.36
CA ALA A 48 -33.17 -17.97 37.72
C ALA A 48 -31.94 -18.76 38.17
N LEU A 49 -31.10 -19.15 37.21
CA LEU A 49 -29.87 -19.88 37.45
C LEU A 49 -28.70 -18.90 37.37
N LYS A 50 -27.95 -18.76 38.46
CA LYS A 50 -26.75 -17.89 38.51
C LYS A 50 -25.50 -18.76 38.61
N GLY A 51 -24.58 -18.61 37.68
CA GLY A 51 -23.35 -19.41 37.63
C GLY A 51 -22.44 -19.11 38.82
N THR A 52 -21.78 -20.13 39.38
CA THR A 52 -20.84 -19.99 40.52
C THR A 52 -19.48 -20.66 40.28
N GLY A 53 -19.20 -21.04 39.03
CA GLY A 53 -17.97 -21.72 38.58
C GLY A 53 -16.75 -20.80 38.40
N GLU A 54 -16.01 -20.94 37.30
CA GLU A 54 -14.79 -20.18 37.00
C GLU A 54 -15.07 -18.86 36.23
N SER A 55 -14.29 -17.81 36.53
CA SER A 55 -14.45 -16.42 36.03
C SER A 55 -14.10 -16.27 34.55
N PRO A 56 -14.79 -15.44 33.74
CA PRO A 56 -15.69 -14.34 34.12
C PRO A 56 -17.19 -14.66 34.26
N CYS A 57 -17.67 -15.83 33.81
CA CYS A 57 -19.10 -16.16 33.85
C CYS A 57 -19.60 -16.63 35.24
N SER A 58 -18.73 -16.68 36.24
CA SER A 58 -19.03 -17.13 37.62
C SER A 58 -19.93 -16.19 38.44
N SER A 59 -20.61 -15.25 37.79
CA SER A 59 -21.53 -14.31 38.44
C SER A 59 -22.71 -13.89 37.55
N THR A 60 -22.86 -14.46 36.37
CA THR A 60 -23.93 -14.15 35.41
C THR A 60 -25.10 -15.11 35.54
N TYR A 61 -26.30 -14.64 35.17
CA TYR A 61 -27.50 -15.44 35.04
C TYR A 61 -27.51 -16.17 33.69
N LEU A 62 -27.96 -17.44 33.68
CA LEU A 62 -28.12 -18.22 32.46
C LEU A 62 -28.98 -17.43 31.46
N ASN A 63 -28.44 -17.18 30.27
CA ASN A 63 -29.17 -16.62 29.14
C ASN A 63 -28.69 -17.31 27.86
N VAL A 64 -29.52 -18.20 27.32
CA VAL A 64 -29.16 -19.02 26.14
C VAL A 64 -29.28 -18.24 24.83
N VAL A 65 -30.05 -17.17 24.77
CA VAL A 65 -30.24 -16.38 23.53
C VAL A 65 -29.26 -15.23 23.39
N MET A 66 -28.36 -15.05 24.36
CA MET A 66 -27.27 -14.07 24.31
C MET A 66 -26.11 -14.61 23.46
N ASP A 67 -25.62 -13.80 22.52
CA ASP A 67 -24.50 -14.16 21.62
C ASP A 67 -23.31 -14.72 22.41
N GLY A 68 -22.80 -15.89 21.98
CA GLY A 68 -21.71 -16.59 22.64
C GLY A 68 -22.02 -17.18 24.02
N ASN A 69 -23.29 -17.12 24.45
CA ASN A 69 -23.80 -17.65 25.73
C ASN A 69 -23.04 -17.18 26.99
N GLY A 70 -22.49 -15.97 27.00
CA GLY A 70 -21.74 -15.41 28.15
C GLY A 70 -22.55 -15.22 29.44
N GLY A 71 -23.88 -15.34 29.38
CA GLY A 71 -24.78 -15.07 30.50
C GLY A 71 -24.97 -13.59 30.77
N SER A 72 -26.08 -13.25 31.42
CA SER A 72 -26.45 -11.86 31.70
C SER A 72 -26.00 -11.40 33.08
N ALA A 73 -25.41 -10.22 33.19
CA ALA A 73 -25.07 -9.60 34.47
C ALA A 73 -26.31 -9.12 35.26
N SER A 74 -27.47 -9.00 34.60
CA SER A 74 -28.75 -8.63 35.21
C SER A 74 -29.85 -9.63 34.87
N LEU A 75 -30.82 -9.79 35.76
CA LEU A 75 -31.94 -10.70 35.54
C LEU A 75 -32.95 -10.11 34.54
N THR A 76 -32.96 -10.63 33.31
CA THR A 76 -33.90 -10.28 32.23
C THR A 76 -34.95 -11.37 32.06
N SER A 77 -35.97 -11.17 31.21
CA SER A 77 -37.01 -12.19 30.98
C SER A 77 -36.44 -13.49 30.37
N ASP A 78 -35.38 -13.38 29.58
CA ASP A 78 -34.65 -14.52 29.02
C ASP A 78 -33.82 -15.29 30.07
N CYS A 79 -33.60 -14.72 31.26
CA CYS A 79 -32.96 -15.44 32.36
C CYS A 79 -33.92 -16.26 33.21
N ILE A 80 -35.21 -16.24 32.90
CA ILE A 80 -36.26 -16.89 33.68
C ILE A 80 -36.60 -18.24 33.07
N TYR A 81 -36.52 -19.29 33.87
CA TYR A 81 -36.77 -20.67 33.46
C TYR A 81 -37.76 -21.36 34.39
N GLN A 82 -38.48 -22.34 33.86
CA GLN A 82 -39.35 -23.24 34.61
C GLN A 82 -38.85 -24.68 34.45
N PHE A 83 -38.84 -25.44 35.54
CA PHE A 83 -38.60 -26.89 35.48
C PHE A 83 -39.91 -27.60 35.15
N GLU A 84 -39.89 -28.44 34.13
CA GLU A 84 -41.02 -29.30 33.74
C GLU A 84 -40.61 -30.76 33.99
N SER A 85 -41.47 -31.57 34.61
CA SER A 85 -41.13 -32.95 34.94
C SER A 85 -40.94 -33.79 33.67
N ALA A 86 -39.86 -34.56 33.67
CA ALA A 86 -39.57 -35.59 32.69
C ALA A 86 -39.79 -37.00 33.25
N GLY A 87 -40.50 -37.13 34.38
CA GLY A 87 -40.72 -38.38 35.10
C GLY A 87 -39.59 -38.76 36.05
N THR A 88 -39.43 -40.06 36.31
CA THR A 88 -38.38 -40.62 37.16
C THR A 88 -37.46 -41.47 36.31
N VAL A 89 -36.15 -41.21 36.37
CA VAL A 89 -35.10 -42.01 35.71
C VAL A 89 -34.13 -42.48 36.79
N ASP A 90 -33.83 -43.78 36.83
CA ASP A 90 -32.98 -44.43 37.85
C ASP A 90 -33.28 -44.01 39.30
N GLY A 91 -34.58 -43.96 39.63
CA GLY A 91 -35.08 -43.63 40.97
C GLY A 91 -34.98 -42.15 41.35
N LYS A 92 -34.53 -41.27 40.45
CA LYS A 92 -34.38 -39.83 40.69
C LYS A 92 -35.36 -39.01 39.83
N PRO A 93 -35.92 -37.90 40.36
CA PRO A 93 -36.72 -36.97 39.55
C PRO A 93 -35.88 -36.37 38.41
N ALA A 94 -36.40 -36.44 37.18
CA ALA A 94 -35.79 -35.84 36.00
C ALA A 94 -36.63 -34.66 35.51
N PHE A 95 -35.98 -33.68 34.88
CA PHE A 95 -36.59 -32.43 34.43
C PHE A 95 -36.17 -32.05 33.01
N TYR A 96 -36.99 -31.22 32.39
CA TYR A 96 -36.64 -30.34 31.28
C TYR A 96 -36.58 -28.91 31.78
N LEU A 97 -35.65 -28.10 31.26
CA LEU A 97 -35.57 -26.67 31.56
C LEU A 97 -36.22 -25.87 30.44
N LYS A 98 -37.26 -25.11 30.75
CA LYS A 98 -38.03 -24.34 29.77
C LYS A 98 -37.83 -22.85 30.02
N GLN A 99 -37.36 -22.11 29.01
CA GLN A 99 -37.25 -20.66 29.11
C GLN A 99 -38.65 -20.03 29.06
N LYS A 100 -38.92 -19.07 29.95
CA LYS A 100 -40.26 -18.48 30.09
C LYS A 100 -40.59 -17.54 28.94
N SER A 101 -39.62 -16.74 28.47
CA SER A 101 -39.83 -15.69 27.48
C SER A 101 -40.33 -16.22 26.13
N ASN A 102 -39.80 -17.35 25.66
CA ASN A 102 -40.18 -17.96 24.38
C ASN A 102 -40.84 -19.35 24.51
N GLY A 103 -40.89 -19.93 25.72
CA GLY A 103 -41.47 -21.25 25.97
C GLY A 103 -40.67 -22.42 25.40
N MET A 104 -39.44 -22.19 24.94
CA MET A 104 -38.57 -23.22 24.37
C MET A 104 -37.78 -23.93 25.47
N TYR A 105 -37.42 -25.18 25.24
CA TYR A 105 -36.63 -25.99 26.17
C TYR A 105 -35.13 -25.86 25.86
N LEU A 106 -34.30 -25.98 26.88
CA LEU A 106 -32.87 -26.20 26.71
C LEU A 106 -32.67 -27.45 25.84
N ARG A 107 -32.02 -27.29 24.69
CA ARG A 107 -31.85 -28.34 23.69
C ARG A 107 -30.85 -29.39 24.20
N LYS A 108 -31.14 -30.66 23.98
CA LYS A 108 -30.20 -31.74 24.30
C LYS A 108 -28.96 -31.60 23.41
N PRO A 109 -27.75 -31.82 23.96
CA PRO A 109 -26.57 -31.90 23.12
C PRO A 109 -26.70 -33.09 22.17
N GLY A 110 -26.06 -33.01 20.99
CA GLY A 110 -26.08 -34.07 19.98
C GLY A 110 -25.31 -35.34 20.39
N THR A 111 -24.84 -36.11 19.40
CA THR A 111 -24.12 -37.37 19.63
C THR A 111 -22.80 -37.16 20.39
N PRO A 112 -22.24 -38.20 21.02
CA PRO A 112 -21.01 -38.07 21.81
C PRO A 112 -19.79 -37.51 21.08
N THR A 113 -19.78 -37.55 19.75
CA THR A 113 -18.74 -37.03 18.85
C THR A 113 -18.97 -35.61 18.33
N ASP A 114 -20.12 -34.98 18.63
CA ASP A 114 -20.27 -33.54 18.41
C ASP A 114 -19.26 -32.82 19.31
N VAL A 115 -18.63 -31.74 18.87
CA VAL A 115 -17.38 -31.21 19.50
C VAL A 115 -17.61 -29.94 20.33
N THR A 116 -18.82 -29.73 20.89
CA THR A 116 -19.01 -28.78 22.00
C THR A 116 -18.29 -29.20 23.30
N PHE A 117 -17.29 -30.08 23.22
CA PHE A 117 -16.95 -31.06 24.24
C PHE A 117 -15.48 -31.06 24.70
N THR A 118 -14.57 -30.21 24.16
CA THR A 118 -13.17 -30.19 24.66
C THR A 118 -12.37 -28.88 24.49
N TYR A 119 -13.00 -27.74 24.20
CA TYR A 119 -12.51 -26.35 23.99
C TYR A 119 -13.16 -25.79 22.70
N PRO A 120 -13.29 -24.46 22.51
CA PRO A 120 -13.95 -23.94 21.33
C PRO A 120 -13.14 -24.32 20.10
N ASN A 121 -13.78 -24.95 19.09
CA ASN A 121 -13.74 -24.56 17.67
C ASN A 121 -14.22 -25.70 16.73
N GLU A 122 -14.90 -25.29 15.66
CA GLU A 122 -15.04 -25.88 14.30
C GLU A 122 -16.19 -26.84 13.93
N ARG A 123 -16.92 -27.49 14.86
CA ARG A 123 -18.06 -28.36 14.47
C ARG A 123 -19.23 -28.32 15.47
N THR A 124 -19.95 -27.20 15.49
CA THR A 124 -21.25 -27.11 16.19
C THR A 124 -22.32 -27.93 15.44
N PRO A 125 -23.22 -28.65 16.16
CA PRO A 125 -24.29 -29.40 15.50
C PRO A 125 -25.20 -28.50 14.67
N ASP A 126 -25.78 -29.04 13.59
CA ASP A 126 -26.71 -28.30 12.74
C ASP A 126 -27.85 -27.67 13.58
N GLY A 127 -27.98 -26.34 13.44
CA GLY A 127 -28.95 -25.53 14.18
C GLY A 127 -28.48 -24.94 15.51
N TRP A 128 -27.18 -24.99 15.85
CA TRP A 128 -26.59 -24.32 17.04
C TRP A 128 -25.81 -23.02 16.74
N GLY A 129 -25.56 -22.67 15.48
CA GLY A 129 -24.82 -21.44 15.13
C GLY A 129 -23.37 -21.45 15.66
N SER A 130 -22.81 -20.28 15.97
CA SER A 130 -21.50 -20.12 16.63
C SER A 130 -21.56 -20.26 18.16
N ASP A 131 -22.71 -20.68 18.70
CA ASP A 131 -23.04 -20.63 20.13
C ASP A 131 -22.89 -22.01 20.82
N TYR A 132 -22.67 -22.01 22.13
CA TYR A 132 -22.40 -23.19 22.98
C TYR A 132 -23.64 -23.85 23.62
N LEU A 133 -24.79 -23.17 23.63
CA LEU A 133 -26.11 -23.61 24.10
C LEU A 133 -27.18 -23.20 23.08
N ALA A 134 -28.18 -24.05 22.90
CA ALA A 134 -29.33 -23.76 22.05
C ALA A 134 -30.65 -24.08 22.75
N LEU A 135 -31.73 -23.50 22.24
CA LEU A 135 -33.10 -23.80 22.64
C LEU A 135 -33.83 -24.55 21.53
N THR A 136 -34.85 -25.33 21.90
CA THR A 136 -35.71 -26.04 20.96
C THR A 136 -37.17 -25.99 21.40
N SER A 137 -38.09 -25.87 20.43
CA SER A 137 -39.52 -26.04 20.68
C SER A 137 -39.96 -27.51 20.67
N ASP A 138 -39.12 -28.42 20.15
CA ASP A 138 -39.41 -29.85 20.13
C ASP A 138 -38.99 -30.50 21.45
N LYS A 139 -39.98 -30.97 22.21
CA LYS A 139 -39.75 -31.64 23.49
C LYS A 139 -38.96 -32.96 23.36
N ASN A 140 -38.99 -33.62 22.21
CA ASN A 140 -38.16 -34.82 21.96
C ASN A 140 -36.67 -34.48 21.78
N ASP A 141 -36.38 -33.22 21.49
CA ASP A 141 -35.04 -32.66 21.36
C ASP A 141 -34.62 -31.86 22.60
N ALA A 142 -35.46 -31.81 23.64
CA ALA A 142 -35.16 -31.15 24.91
C ALA A 142 -34.20 -31.99 25.77
N TRP A 143 -33.31 -31.32 26.48
CA TRP A 143 -32.36 -31.96 27.37
C TRP A 143 -33.04 -32.45 28.64
N GLN A 144 -33.03 -33.77 28.85
CA GLN A 144 -33.48 -34.40 30.08
C GLN A 144 -32.29 -34.51 31.05
N PHE A 145 -32.44 -33.93 32.25
CA PHE A 145 -31.39 -33.94 33.28
C PHE A 145 -31.98 -34.20 34.67
N TRP A 146 -31.15 -34.71 35.59
CA TRP A 146 -31.42 -34.69 37.01
C TRP A 146 -30.95 -33.37 37.62
N ALA A 147 -31.66 -32.90 38.64
CA ALA A 147 -31.24 -31.77 39.47
C ALA A 147 -30.95 -32.29 40.89
N GLY A 148 -29.79 -31.93 41.43
CA GLY A 148 -29.38 -32.32 42.77
C GLY A 148 -28.64 -31.20 43.48
N VAL A 149 -28.69 -31.23 44.81
CA VAL A 149 -27.83 -30.35 45.62
C VAL A 149 -26.39 -30.83 45.44
N ALA A 150 -25.50 -29.90 45.09
CA ALA A 150 -24.10 -30.18 44.83
C ALA A 150 -23.44 -30.81 46.08
N GLN A 151 -22.64 -31.85 45.87
CA GLN A 151 -21.87 -32.50 46.95
C GLN A 151 -20.41 -32.75 46.51
N SER A 152 -19.48 -32.78 47.45
CA SER A 152 -18.04 -32.86 47.16
C SER A 152 -17.37 -34.10 47.77
N THR A 153 -18.15 -35.10 48.15
CA THR A 153 -17.70 -36.25 48.96
C THR A 153 -17.50 -37.55 48.16
N ASP A 154 -18.24 -37.74 47.06
CA ASP A 154 -18.08 -38.89 46.16
C ASP A 154 -18.00 -38.41 44.72
N GLU A 155 -16.85 -38.62 44.07
CA GLU A 155 -16.59 -38.20 42.68
C GLU A 155 -17.38 -38.98 41.63
N ASN A 156 -17.98 -40.11 42.02
CA ASN A 156 -18.79 -40.95 41.14
C ASN A 156 -20.29 -40.63 41.21
N ASP A 157 -20.69 -39.77 42.13
CA ASP A 157 -22.07 -39.34 42.26
C ASP A 157 -22.41 -38.31 41.17
N PRO A 158 -23.59 -38.41 40.53
CA PRO A 158 -23.99 -37.52 39.44
C PRO A 158 -24.13 -36.04 39.83
N PHE A 159 -24.10 -35.69 41.11
CA PHE A 159 -24.14 -34.32 41.62
C PHE A 159 -22.82 -33.86 42.24
N TYR A 160 -21.71 -34.54 41.91
CA TYR A 160 -20.38 -34.18 42.36
C TYR A 160 -19.90 -32.84 41.78
N TYR A 161 -19.17 -32.07 42.59
CA TYR A 161 -18.39 -30.91 42.16
C TYR A 161 -17.05 -30.85 42.90
N ASN A 162 -16.02 -30.27 42.28
CA ASN A 162 -14.69 -30.08 42.89
C ASN A 162 -14.22 -28.61 42.93
N LYS A 163 -14.94 -27.67 42.29
CA LYS A 163 -14.74 -26.22 42.44
C LYS A 163 -16.06 -25.45 42.46
N GLY A 164 -16.10 -24.42 43.30
CA GLY A 164 -17.20 -23.47 43.40
C GLY A 164 -16.79 -22.28 44.27
N THR A 165 -17.39 -21.12 44.04
CA THR A 165 -17.07 -19.91 44.82
C THR A 165 -17.62 -20.05 46.25
N GLU A 166 -16.76 -20.10 47.28
CA GLU A 166 -17.17 -20.25 48.68
C GLU A 166 -17.92 -19.00 49.19
N GLY A 167 -19.22 -19.13 49.52
CA GLY A 167 -20.01 -17.98 49.97
C GLY A 167 -21.52 -18.20 50.16
N LYS A 168 -21.93 -19.16 51.00
CA LYS A 168 -23.21 -19.23 51.75
C LYS A 168 -24.58 -19.41 51.05
N GLU A 169 -24.66 -19.78 49.78
CA GLU A 169 -25.92 -20.22 49.16
C GLU A 169 -25.85 -21.66 48.68
N VAL A 170 -26.97 -22.40 48.72
CA VAL A 170 -27.01 -23.80 48.27
C VAL A 170 -26.75 -23.84 46.76
N MET A 171 -25.83 -24.72 46.35
CA MET A 171 -25.48 -24.93 44.95
C MET A 171 -26.20 -26.16 44.40
N PHE A 172 -26.59 -26.09 43.13
CA PHE A 172 -27.20 -27.17 42.38
C PHE A 172 -26.28 -27.62 41.24
N VAL A 173 -26.30 -28.93 40.99
CA VAL A 173 -25.72 -29.55 39.81
C VAL A 173 -26.85 -30.09 38.95
N PHE A 174 -26.82 -29.74 37.66
CA PHE A 174 -27.75 -30.24 36.65
C PHE A 174 -27.01 -31.19 35.71
N THR A 175 -27.38 -32.46 35.74
CA THR A 175 -26.59 -33.56 35.18
C THR A 175 -27.43 -34.46 34.28
N CYS A 176 -26.88 -34.96 33.18
CA CYS A 176 -27.65 -35.76 32.23
C CYS A 176 -28.17 -37.07 32.86
N THR A 177 -29.35 -37.51 32.43
CA THR A 177 -29.97 -38.78 32.90
C THR A 177 -29.37 -40.03 32.27
N THR A 178 -28.48 -39.87 31.29
CA THR A 178 -27.81 -40.99 30.59
C THR A 178 -26.35 -41.05 31.03
N VAL A 179 -25.92 -42.21 31.55
CA VAL A 179 -24.52 -42.47 31.91
C VAL A 179 -23.72 -42.72 30.64
N LEU A 180 -22.58 -42.03 30.49
CA LEU A 180 -21.66 -42.26 29.39
C LEU A 180 -20.83 -43.53 29.63
N THR A 181 -20.61 -44.33 28.59
CA THR A 181 -19.85 -45.59 28.69
C THR A 181 -18.90 -45.73 27.50
N GLY A 182 -17.79 -46.47 27.67
CA GLY A 182 -16.80 -46.68 26.60
C GLY A 182 -15.94 -45.44 26.34
N ASP A 183 -15.51 -45.26 25.08
CA ASP A 183 -14.65 -44.13 24.65
C ASP A 183 -15.33 -42.76 24.90
N ASP A 184 -16.66 -42.73 25.03
CA ASP A 184 -17.47 -41.54 25.31
C ASP A 184 -17.37 -41.06 26.77
N ALA A 185 -16.78 -41.84 27.68
CA ALA A 185 -16.65 -41.52 29.11
C ALA A 185 -15.28 -40.90 29.49
N ALA A 186 -14.46 -40.52 28.49
CA ALA A 186 -13.02 -40.20 28.61
C ALA A 186 -12.58 -39.51 29.92
N ASP A 187 -13.23 -38.40 30.31
CA ASP A 187 -12.89 -37.60 31.50
C ASP A 187 -13.96 -37.66 32.62
N GLY A 188 -15.07 -38.40 32.44
CA GLY A 188 -16.16 -38.46 33.42
C GLY A 188 -17.42 -39.18 32.94
N ALA A 189 -18.18 -39.76 33.87
CA ALA A 189 -19.37 -40.57 33.56
C ALA A 189 -20.65 -39.76 33.23
N TYR A 190 -20.64 -38.44 33.46
CA TYR A 190 -21.80 -37.56 33.33
C TYR A 190 -21.47 -36.23 32.64
N ARG A 191 -22.47 -35.63 32.01
CA ARG A 191 -22.44 -34.27 31.44
C ARG A 191 -23.26 -33.33 32.31
N TYR A 192 -22.76 -32.11 32.47
CA TYR A 192 -23.35 -31.11 33.33
C TYR A 192 -23.67 -29.82 32.58
N LEU A 193 -24.67 -29.08 33.05
CA LEU A 193 -24.82 -27.67 32.70
C LEU A 193 -23.72 -26.89 33.42
N SER A 194 -22.90 -26.18 32.66
CA SER A 194 -21.69 -25.55 33.15
C SER A 194 -21.63 -24.06 32.88
N SER A 195 -20.94 -23.36 33.77
CA SER A 195 -20.64 -21.94 33.68
C SER A 195 -19.14 -21.72 33.57
N TRP A 196 -18.64 -21.51 32.35
CA TRP A 196 -17.21 -21.43 32.02
C TRP A 196 -16.79 -20.06 31.47
N VAL A 197 -15.48 -19.81 31.45
CA VAL A 197 -14.88 -18.51 31.10
C VAL A 197 -15.24 -18.02 29.70
N SER A 198 -15.50 -18.93 28.77
CA SER A 198 -15.90 -18.65 27.38
C SER A 198 -17.41 -18.62 27.15
N GLY A 199 -18.23 -18.90 28.18
CA GLY A 199 -19.69 -18.95 28.10
C GLY A 199 -20.30 -20.13 28.85
N HIS A 200 -21.62 -20.10 29.06
CA HIS A 200 -22.40 -21.22 29.58
C HIS A 200 -22.56 -22.31 28.52
N ASN A 201 -22.46 -23.58 28.90
CA ASN A 201 -22.43 -24.72 27.98
C ASN A 201 -22.80 -26.04 28.68
N ILE A 202 -22.78 -27.17 27.96
CA ILE A 202 -22.90 -28.52 28.53
C ILE A 202 -21.58 -29.27 28.35
N MET A 203 -20.92 -29.68 29.43
CA MET A 203 -19.59 -30.32 29.40
C MET A 203 -19.41 -31.42 30.45
N LEU A 204 -18.27 -32.13 30.41
CA LEU A 204 -17.95 -33.26 31.30
C LEU A 204 -17.26 -32.83 32.62
N TYR A 205 -16.87 -31.56 32.75
CA TYR A 205 -16.00 -31.11 33.84
C TYR A 205 -16.77 -30.77 35.13
N PRO A 206 -16.46 -31.41 36.27
CA PRO A 206 -17.11 -31.16 37.55
C PRO A 206 -16.60 -29.89 38.27
N ASP A 207 -15.70 -29.11 37.66
CA ASP A 207 -15.15 -27.88 38.24
C ASP A 207 -15.88 -26.60 37.79
N THR A 208 -16.93 -26.74 36.97
CA THR A 208 -17.70 -25.64 36.38
C THR A 208 -19.22 -25.82 36.47
N ASN A 209 -19.69 -26.91 37.09
CA ASN A 209 -21.05 -27.44 36.97
C ASN A 209 -22.04 -26.95 38.03
N VAL A 210 -21.66 -25.95 38.83
CA VAL A 210 -22.42 -25.46 39.98
C VAL A 210 -23.17 -24.16 39.67
N TRP A 211 -24.41 -24.10 40.16
CA TRP A 211 -25.33 -22.97 39.99
C TRP A 211 -26.05 -22.64 41.30
N ASN A 212 -26.25 -21.35 41.60
CA ASN A 212 -27.29 -20.95 42.55
C ASN A 212 -28.63 -20.89 41.84
N LEU A 213 -29.64 -21.48 42.46
CA LEU A 213 -31.00 -21.44 41.96
C LEU A 213 -31.83 -20.47 42.81
N TRP A 214 -32.44 -19.50 42.14
CA TRP A 214 -33.27 -18.47 42.75
C TRP A 214 -34.71 -18.59 42.29
N THR A 215 -35.67 -18.25 43.14
CA THR A 215 -37.11 -18.21 42.85
C THR A 215 -37.73 -16.93 43.42
N ASP A 216 -39.07 -16.83 43.45
CA ASP A 216 -39.81 -15.61 43.77
C ASP A 216 -39.42 -14.45 42.84
N ILE A 217 -39.41 -14.76 41.54
CA ILE A 217 -39.08 -13.79 40.49
C ILE A 217 -40.21 -12.78 40.34
N SER A 218 -39.89 -11.50 40.51
CA SER A 218 -40.83 -10.39 40.38
C SER A 218 -40.30 -9.33 39.43
N GLU A 219 -41.19 -8.77 38.60
CA GLU A 219 -40.86 -7.64 37.73
C GLU A 219 -40.62 -6.39 38.58
N ILE A 220 -39.51 -5.70 38.34
CA ILE A 220 -39.20 -4.40 38.93
C ILE A 220 -40.02 -3.36 38.16
N VAL A 221 -41.02 -2.79 38.83
CA VAL A 221 -41.96 -1.82 38.27
C VAL A 221 -41.97 -0.52 39.09
N GLY A 222 -42.64 0.51 38.56
CA GLY A 222 -42.90 1.75 39.27
C GLY A 222 -41.63 2.52 39.65
N THR A 223 -41.62 3.12 40.85
CA THR A 223 -40.51 3.98 41.32
C THR A 223 -39.16 3.25 41.40
N ALA A 224 -39.18 1.92 41.67
CA ALA A 224 -37.98 1.10 41.68
C ALA A 224 -37.37 0.93 40.28
N LYS A 225 -38.21 0.74 39.25
CA LYS A 225 -37.79 0.70 37.84
C LYS A 225 -37.20 2.04 37.40
N LEU A 226 -37.85 3.14 37.75
CA LEU A 226 -37.42 4.49 37.40
C LEU A 226 -36.04 4.82 38.00
N THR A 227 -35.83 4.48 39.27
CA THR A 227 -34.54 4.67 39.95
C THR A 227 -33.42 3.86 39.29
N LEU A 228 -33.72 2.60 38.93
CA LEU A 228 -32.77 1.75 38.22
C LEU A 228 -32.38 2.33 36.85
N LEU A 229 -33.36 2.74 36.05
CA LEU A 229 -33.12 3.34 34.72
C LEU A 229 -32.32 4.64 34.81
N LEU A 230 -32.63 5.54 35.74
CA LEU A 230 -31.85 6.75 35.97
C LEU A 230 -30.39 6.43 36.28
N SER A 231 -30.13 5.46 37.16
CA SER A 231 -28.76 5.07 37.51
C SER A 231 -28.00 4.43 36.34
N LYS A 232 -28.70 3.72 35.44
CA LYS A 232 -28.10 3.06 34.28
C LYS A 232 -27.83 4.01 33.12
N LEU A 233 -28.80 4.85 32.77
CA LEU A 233 -28.74 5.74 31.60
C LEU A 233 -28.00 7.05 31.90
N LEU A 234 -28.23 7.61 33.09
CA LEU A 234 -27.78 8.94 33.49
C LEU A 234 -27.13 8.93 34.89
N PRO A 235 -26.11 8.10 35.14
CA PRO A 235 -25.48 7.97 36.46
C PRO A 235 -24.92 9.29 37.01
N ALA A 236 -24.54 10.22 36.14
CA ALA A 236 -24.04 11.55 36.46
C ALA A 236 -24.94 12.68 35.93
N GLY A 237 -26.20 12.37 35.62
CA GLY A 237 -27.14 13.30 34.99
C GLY A 237 -26.91 13.50 33.47
N PRO A 238 -27.83 14.20 32.78
CA PRO A 238 -27.73 14.50 31.35
C PRO A 238 -26.41 15.15 30.94
N GLU A 239 -25.90 16.09 31.73
CA GLU A 239 -24.63 16.80 31.53
C GLU A 239 -23.38 15.92 31.65
N GLY A 240 -23.48 14.81 32.38
CA GLY A 240 -22.40 13.83 32.47
C GLY A 240 -22.36 12.84 31.30
N THR A 241 -23.46 12.75 30.53
CA THR A 241 -23.63 11.76 29.46
C THR A 241 -23.55 12.39 28.06
N PHE A 242 -24.15 13.56 27.86
CA PHE A 242 -24.24 14.22 26.56
C PHE A 242 -23.78 15.68 26.63
N THR A 243 -23.11 16.13 25.57
CA THR A 243 -22.74 17.53 25.38
C THR A 243 -23.65 18.15 24.32
N PRO A 244 -24.43 19.20 24.63
CA PRO A 244 -25.24 19.88 23.63
C PRO A 244 -24.38 20.76 22.71
N GLY A 245 -24.64 20.73 21.41
CA GLY A 245 -23.97 21.59 20.44
C GLY A 245 -24.15 21.13 18.98
N GLU A 246 -23.25 21.58 18.10
CA GLU A 246 -23.31 21.39 16.65
C GLU A 246 -22.08 20.64 16.08
N ASN A 247 -21.05 20.40 16.89
CA ASN A 247 -19.87 19.66 16.48
C ASN A 247 -20.13 18.15 16.48
N PRO A 248 -19.43 17.37 15.64
CA PRO A 248 -19.54 15.92 15.69
C PRO A 248 -19.26 15.36 17.10
N GLY A 249 -20.13 14.45 17.55
CA GLY A 249 -20.12 13.87 18.89
C GLY A 249 -20.86 14.70 19.95
N GLU A 250 -21.40 15.86 19.58
CA GLU A 250 -22.40 16.60 20.36
C GLU A 250 -23.81 16.19 19.94
N VAL A 251 -24.81 16.55 20.75
CA VAL A 251 -26.23 16.32 20.45
C VAL A 251 -26.94 17.66 20.25
N SER A 252 -27.98 17.69 19.42
CA SER A 252 -28.77 18.90 19.22
C SER A 252 -29.29 19.47 20.56
N GLN A 253 -29.28 20.81 20.67
CA GLN A 253 -29.75 21.50 21.87
C GLN A 253 -31.19 21.11 22.24
N ASP A 254 -32.05 20.89 21.25
CA ASP A 254 -33.45 20.49 21.46
C ASP A 254 -33.57 19.09 22.06
N ALA A 255 -32.82 18.12 21.55
CA ALA A 255 -32.79 16.77 22.09
C ALA A 255 -32.27 16.77 23.54
N TYR A 256 -31.18 17.49 23.80
CA TYR A 256 -30.62 17.63 25.15
C TYR A 256 -31.59 18.29 26.12
N ASN A 257 -32.24 19.39 25.71
CA ASN A 257 -33.23 20.07 26.53
C ASN A 257 -34.40 19.15 26.89
N LYS A 258 -34.84 18.30 25.94
CA LYS A 258 -35.90 17.32 26.20
C LYS A 258 -35.49 16.27 27.22
N LEU A 259 -34.28 15.73 27.09
CA LEU A 259 -33.72 14.79 28.07
C LEU A 259 -33.60 15.42 29.46
N ASN A 260 -33.11 16.65 29.55
CA ASN A 260 -32.99 17.37 30.81
C ASN A 260 -34.36 17.69 31.45
N GLU A 261 -35.36 18.03 30.64
CA GLU A 261 -36.74 18.22 31.11
C GLU A 261 -37.28 16.93 31.74
N VAL A 262 -37.16 15.80 31.04
CA VAL A 262 -37.65 14.49 31.53
C VAL A 262 -36.87 14.05 32.77
N TYR A 263 -35.54 14.20 32.77
CA TYR A 263 -34.70 13.88 33.93
C TYR A 263 -35.15 14.62 35.19
N LYS A 264 -35.41 15.93 35.09
CA LYS A 264 -35.91 16.74 36.21
C LYS A 264 -37.29 16.29 36.69
N LYS A 265 -38.19 15.88 35.78
CA LYS A 265 -39.50 15.31 36.17
C LYS A 265 -39.32 14.00 36.95
N CYS A 266 -38.41 13.14 36.50
CA CYS A 266 -38.11 11.88 37.18
C CYS A 266 -37.53 12.11 38.57
N GLN A 267 -36.58 13.03 38.72
CA GLN A 267 -36.03 13.41 40.02
C GLN A 267 -37.09 13.98 40.96
N ALA A 268 -37.89 14.96 40.49
CA ALA A 268 -38.94 15.56 41.30
C ALA A 268 -39.96 14.53 41.79
N PHE A 269 -40.38 13.60 40.93
CA PHE A 269 -41.28 12.51 41.31
C PHE A 269 -40.69 11.62 42.42
N ILE A 270 -39.39 11.32 42.36
CA ILE A 270 -38.70 10.51 43.38
C ILE A 270 -38.55 11.30 44.69
N ASP A 271 -38.07 12.54 44.62
CA ASP A 271 -37.79 13.39 45.78
C ASP A 271 -39.06 13.76 46.57
N GLU A 272 -40.20 13.89 45.88
CA GLU A 272 -41.52 14.12 46.50
C GLU A 272 -42.15 12.84 47.07
N GLY A 273 -41.47 11.69 46.99
CA GLY A 273 -41.96 10.41 47.51
C GLY A 273 -43.05 9.77 46.65
N GLY A 274 -43.02 9.99 45.34
CA GLY A 274 -43.98 9.46 44.37
C GLY A 274 -44.04 7.92 44.40
N SER A 275 -45.25 7.38 44.59
CA SER A 275 -45.51 5.94 44.72
C SER A 275 -46.50 5.39 43.69
N SER A 276 -47.00 6.22 42.77
CA SER A 276 -47.90 5.78 41.70
C SER A 276 -47.13 5.01 40.63
N GLU A 277 -47.46 3.73 40.50
CA GLU A 277 -46.82 2.82 39.55
C GLU A 277 -47.03 3.26 38.09
N ASP A 278 -48.25 3.65 37.72
CA ASP A 278 -48.58 4.12 36.36
C ASP A 278 -47.79 5.38 35.98
N VAL A 279 -47.65 6.33 36.91
CA VAL A 279 -46.90 7.57 36.68
C VAL A 279 -45.41 7.29 36.57
N ALA A 280 -44.86 6.44 37.45
CA ALA A 280 -43.45 6.08 37.41
C ALA A 280 -43.09 5.26 36.15
N ASN A 281 -43.95 4.36 35.70
CA ASN A 281 -43.75 3.61 34.44
C ASN A 281 -43.81 4.55 33.22
N THR A 282 -44.74 5.51 33.19
CA THR A 282 -44.78 6.54 32.13
C THR A 282 -43.48 7.35 32.08
N LEU A 283 -42.94 7.74 33.24
CA LEU A 283 -41.66 8.45 33.33
C LEU A 283 -40.48 7.58 32.87
N CYS A 284 -40.52 6.26 33.07
CA CYS A 284 -39.51 5.34 32.53
C CYS A 284 -39.49 5.39 30.99
N ASP A 285 -40.66 5.30 30.36
CA ASP A 285 -40.80 5.32 28.91
C ASP A 285 -40.38 6.68 28.33
N GLU A 286 -40.78 7.79 28.96
CA GLU A 286 -40.35 9.13 28.59
C GLU A 286 -38.82 9.30 28.70
N LEU A 287 -38.21 8.76 29.76
CA LEU A 287 -36.77 8.84 30.01
C LEU A 287 -35.98 8.07 28.95
N GLN A 288 -36.38 6.82 28.67
CA GLN A 288 -35.76 5.97 27.66
C GLN A 288 -35.89 6.62 26.27
N ALA A 289 -37.08 7.09 25.90
CA ALA A 289 -37.30 7.74 24.61
C ALA A 289 -36.48 9.03 24.45
N ALA A 290 -36.37 9.85 25.50
CA ALA A 290 -35.56 11.06 25.45
C ALA A 290 -34.05 10.75 25.36
N TYR A 291 -33.58 9.70 26.04
CA TYR A 291 -32.20 9.22 25.96
C TYR A 291 -31.86 8.71 24.55
N ASP A 292 -32.72 7.85 23.98
CA ASP A 292 -32.53 7.30 22.64
C ASP A 292 -32.61 8.39 21.57
N ASN A 293 -33.46 9.41 21.77
CA ASN A 293 -33.49 10.58 20.90
C ASN A 293 -32.16 11.35 20.93
N CYS A 294 -31.54 11.56 22.09
CA CYS A 294 -30.20 12.15 22.17
C CYS A 294 -29.15 11.29 21.45
N LYS A 295 -29.14 9.97 21.70
CA LYS A 295 -28.21 9.04 21.03
C LYS A 295 -28.34 9.10 19.51
N ASN A 296 -29.58 9.09 19.00
CA ASN A 296 -29.88 9.15 17.57
C ASN A 296 -29.66 10.55 16.95
N ALA A 297 -29.71 11.60 17.76
CA ALA A 297 -29.46 12.99 17.35
C ALA A 297 -27.99 13.41 17.52
N THR A 298 -27.09 12.47 17.80
CA THR A 298 -25.65 12.73 17.82
C THR A 298 -25.18 13.17 16.44
N VAL A 299 -24.53 14.32 16.39
CA VAL A 299 -23.95 14.85 15.15
C VAL A 299 -22.80 13.94 14.73
N MET A 300 -22.83 13.44 13.50
CA MET A 300 -21.74 12.65 12.94
C MET A 300 -20.91 13.49 11.97
N VAL A 301 -19.70 13.04 11.68
CA VAL A 301 -18.89 13.65 10.63
C VAL A 301 -19.52 13.43 9.25
N GLU A 302 -19.42 14.45 8.41
CA GLU A 302 -19.94 14.44 7.03
C GLU A 302 -18.82 14.67 6.01
N ALA A 303 -18.94 13.98 4.87
CA ALA A 303 -18.08 14.21 3.71
C ALA A 303 -18.41 15.56 3.06
N GLY A 304 -17.37 16.26 2.58
CA GLY A 304 -17.45 17.59 1.99
C GLY A 304 -17.31 18.74 3.00
N LYS A 305 -17.20 18.46 4.30
CA LYS A 305 -17.08 19.46 5.37
C LYS A 305 -15.65 19.63 5.87
N TYR A 306 -15.40 20.78 6.51
CA TYR A 306 -14.12 21.17 7.10
C TYR A 306 -14.19 21.12 8.63
N TYR A 307 -13.15 20.57 9.23
CA TYR A 307 -13.02 20.39 10.67
C TYR A 307 -11.62 20.74 11.16
N PHE A 308 -11.50 21.12 12.43
CA PHE A 308 -10.29 20.92 13.21
C PHE A 308 -10.40 19.57 13.92
N ILE A 309 -9.46 18.66 13.68
CA ILE A 309 -9.36 17.40 14.41
C ILE A 309 -8.50 17.68 15.66
N THR A 310 -9.15 17.84 16.79
CA THR A 310 -8.57 18.43 18.01
C THR A 310 -8.96 17.63 19.25
N GLY A 311 -8.70 18.19 20.44
CA GLY A 311 -9.26 17.70 21.68
C GLY A 311 -8.81 16.28 22.06
N ASN A 312 -7.63 15.85 21.60
CA ASN A 312 -7.14 14.48 21.84
C ASN A 312 -7.27 14.08 23.32
N LYS A 313 -7.85 12.91 23.58
CA LYS A 313 -8.16 12.48 24.96
C LYS A 313 -6.88 12.23 25.78
N GLY A 314 -5.82 11.74 25.16
CA GLY A 314 -4.54 11.44 25.82
C GLY A 314 -3.53 12.59 25.85
N ARG A 315 -3.76 13.70 25.14
CA ARG A 315 -2.80 14.81 24.99
C ARG A 315 -3.45 16.16 25.35
N SER A 316 -3.18 16.62 26.56
CA SER A 316 -3.56 17.96 27.02
C SER A 316 -2.49 18.56 27.93
N ASN A 317 -2.31 19.87 27.89
CA ASN A 317 -1.41 20.61 28.76
C ASN A 317 -1.92 22.05 29.00
N THR A 318 -1.10 22.91 29.60
CA THR A 318 -1.43 24.32 29.88
C THR A 318 -1.59 25.19 28.63
N THR A 319 -1.02 24.79 27.49
CA THR A 319 -1.10 25.52 26.22
C THR A 319 -2.27 25.10 25.34
N GLY A 320 -2.89 23.95 25.61
CA GLY A 320 -4.04 23.48 24.85
C GLY A 320 -4.22 21.97 24.80
N LYS A 321 -4.88 21.50 23.74
CA LYS A 321 -5.11 20.08 23.47
C LYS A 321 -4.50 19.65 22.15
N GLY A 322 -4.14 18.36 22.06
CA GLY A 322 -3.57 17.78 20.85
C GLY A 322 -4.48 18.02 19.64
N THR A 323 -3.92 18.62 18.59
CA THR A 323 -4.62 19.00 17.34
C THR A 323 -3.80 18.59 16.12
N ILE A 324 -4.43 17.91 15.18
CA ILE A 324 -3.78 17.36 13.98
C ILE A 324 -3.60 18.44 12.92
N TYR A 325 -2.47 18.41 12.22
CA TYR A 325 -2.23 19.11 10.96
C TYR A 325 -1.34 18.29 10.04
N SER A 326 -1.17 18.74 8.80
CA SER A 326 -0.19 18.20 7.86
C SER A 326 0.90 19.23 7.60
N ASP A 327 2.17 18.81 7.58
CA ASP A 327 3.30 19.65 7.13
C ASP A 327 3.60 19.49 5.63
N GLY A 328 2.72 18.79 4.89
CA GLY A 328 2.88 18.47 3.47
C GLY A 328 3.58 17.12 3.22
N SER A 329 4.36 16.61 4.16
CA SER A 329 5.06 15.32 4.07
C SER A 329 4.55 14.27 5.06
N ASN A 330 4.16 14.71 6.26
CA ASN A 330 3.69 13.88 7.36
C ASN A 330 2.43 14.48 7.97
N TRP A 331 1.65 13.63 8.62
CA TRP A 331 0.62 14.07 9.56
C TRP A 331 1.22 14.22 10.95
N LYS A 332 1.05 15.40 11.53
CA LYS A 332 1.62 15.81 12.81
C LYS A 332 0.52 16.27 13.74
N TRP A 333 0.88 16.48 14.99
CA TRP A 333 0.00 17.13 15.93
C TRP A 333 0.80 18.09 16.80
N ASP A 334 0.15 19.12 17.33
CA ASP A 334 0.71 19.97 18.37
C ASP A 334 -0.38 20.39 19.38
N TYR A 335 -0.01 21.17 20.39
CA TYR A 335 -0.97 21.70 21.34
C TYR A 335 -1.57 23.01 20.80
N ALA A 336 -2.88 23.03 20.59
CA ALA A 336 -3.62 24.22 20.18
C ALA A 336 -4.63 24.63 21.27
N ALA A 337 -4.78 25.93 21.48
CA ALA A 337 -5.82 26.47 22.35
C ALA A 337 -7.21 26.10 21.81
N SER A 338 -8.14 25.77 22.70
CA SER A 338 -9.53 25.47 22.35
C SER A 338 -10.44 26.67 22.70
N PRO A 339 -11.36 27.09 21.81
CA PRO A 339 -11.62 26.53 20.48
C PRO A 339 -10.47 26.82 19.51
N VAL A 340 -10.21 25.88 18.61
CA VAL A 340 -9.18 26.05 17.58
C VAL A 340 -9.68 27.07 16.55
N THR A 341 -8.84 28.05 16.20
CA THR A 341 -9.15 29.07 15.18
C THR A 341 -8.06 29.21 14.12
N ASP A 342 -6.90 28.58 14.32
CA ASP A 342 -5.80 28.66 13.37
C ASP A 342 -6.05 27.71 12.20
N LEU A 343 -6.15 28.26 10.99
CA LEU A 343 -6.48 27.51 9.78
C LEU A 343 -5.38 26.52 9.37
N LYS A 344 -4.16 26.61 9.91
CA LYS A 344 -3.12 25.60 9.66
C LYS A 344 -3.55 24.18 10.04
N TYR A 345 -4.51 24.05 10.97
CA TYR A 345 -5.09 22.78 11.42
C TYR A 345 -6.33 22.33 10.62
N ALA A 346 -6.73 23.09 9.60
CA ALA A 346 -7.93 22.76 8.86
C ALA A 346 -7.79 21.40 8.16
N VAL A 347 -8.81 20.57 8.27
CA VAL A 347 -8.90 19.26 7.61
C VAL A 347 -10.23 19.18 6.89
N LYS A 348 -10.21 18.71 5.64
CA LYS A 348 -11.42 18.42 4.88
C LYS A 348 -11.63 16.91 4.83
N LEU A 349 -12.83 16.46 5.16
CA LEU A 349 -13.20 15.07 4.93
C LEU A 349 -13.83 14.97 3.54
N GLU A 350 -13.26 14.16 2.65
CA GLU A 350 -13.85 13.83 1.35
C GLU A 350 -14.45 12.43 1.38
N LYS A 351 -15.38 12.16 0.47
CA LYS A 351 -15.98 10.83 0.32
C LYS A 351 -14.91 9.82 -0.08
N GLY A 352 -14.81 8.71 0.66
CA GLY A 352 -13.92 7.60 0.36
C GLY A 352 -14.41 6.72 -0.80
N SER A 353 -13.79 5.55 -0.96
CA SER A 353 -14.16 4.55 -1.97
C SER A 353 -15.52 3.89 -1.69
N THR A 354 -15.98 3.92 -0.43
CA THR A 354 -17.29 3.43 0.01
C THR A 354 -18.07 4.54 0.71
N ASP A 355 -19.38 4.37 0.82
CA ASP A 355 -20.25 5.35 1.52
C ASP A 355 -19.94 5.45 3.03
N SER A 356 -19.21 4.48 3.59
CA SER A 356 -18.82 4.41 5.01
C SER A 356 -17.38 4.83 5.29
N THR A 357 -16.63 5.27 4.28
CA THR A 357 -15.22 5.66 4.43
C THR A 357 -14.96 7.10 3.97
N PHE A 358 -13.88 7.67 4.49
CA PHE A 358 -13.46 9.05 4.21
C PHE A 358 -12.01 9.10 3.76
N TYR A 359 -11.73 10.02 2.84
CA TYR A 359 -10.38 10.52 2.64
C TYR A 359 -10.16 11.74 3.53
N ILE A 360 -9.09 11.72 4.34
CA ILE A 360 -8.73 12.83 5.22
C ILE A 360 -7.74 13.72 4.49
N LYS A 361 -8.16 14.94 4.14
CA LYS A 361 -7.39 15.88 3.31
C LYS A 361 -6.89 17.08 4.11
N SER A 362 -5.61 17.44 3.93
CA SER A 362 -5.10 18.77 4.23
C SER A 362 -5.43 19.71 3.07
N PRO A 363 -6.36 20.67 3.23
CA PRO A 363 -6.71 21.60 2.16
C PRO A 363 -5.58 22.62 1.87
N ILE A 364 -4.71 22.90 2.84
CA ILE A 364 -3.59 23.84 2.67
C ILE A 364 -2.50 23.25 1.78
N ASN A 365 -2.14 21.99 2.01
CA ASN A 365 -1.06 21.33 1.27
C ASN A 365 -1.56 20.53 0.06
N ASP A 366 -2.87 20.36 -0.08
CA ASP A 366 -3.52 19.51 -1.09
C ASP A 366 -3.07 18.03 -1.03
N THR A 367 -2.81 17.55 0.18
CA THR A 367 -2.37 16.17 0.47
C THR A 367 -3.39 15.42 1.33
N TYR A 368 -3.28 14.10 1.36
CA TYR A 368 -4.20 13.18 2.01
C TYR A 368 -3.46 12.28 3.00
N MET A 369 -4.19 11.69 3.95
CA MET A 369 -3.65 10.72 4.88
C MET A 369 -3.42 9.36 4.21
N GLU A 370 -2.18 8.85 4.30
CA GLU A 370 -1.79 7.50 3.86
C GLU A 370 -2.32 6.43 4.81
N ALA A 371 -2.39 5.17 4.38
CA ALA A 371 -2.80 4.04 5.21
C ALA A 371 -1.89 3.88 6.44
N ILE A 372 -2.49 3.44 7.55
CA ILE A 372 -1.76 3.03 8.74
C ILE A 372 -0.99 1.75 8.41
N ASN A 373 0.33 1.86 8.34
CA ASN A 373 1.22 0.75 7.99
C ASN A 373 2.00 0.24 9.23
N GLY A 374 1.28 -0.18 10.28
CA GLY A 374 1.85 -0.74 11.50
C GLY A 374 1.99 0.22 12.68
N ASN A 375 2.49 -0.31 13.80
CA ASN A 375 2.58 0.41 15.07
C ASN A 375 3.76 1.40 15.08
N SER A 376 3.55 2.60 15.62
CA SER A 376 4.57 3.66 15.77
C SER A 376 5.16 4.21 14.46
N ASN A 377 4.68 3.75 13.30
CA ASN A 377 5.08 4.29 12.01
C ASN A 377 4.38 5.62 11.75
N THR A 378 5.15 6.64 11.35
CA THR A 378 4.61 7.97 11.03
C THR A 378 3.72 7.90 9.80
N ILE A 379 2.50 8.41 9.93
CA ILE A 379 1.52 8.47 8.84
C ILE A 379 1.92 9.61 7.89
N LYS A 380 2.12 9.29 6.61
CA LYS A 380 2.55 10.27 5.60
C LYS A 380 1.39 11.05 5.00
N ALA A 381 1.72 12.23 4.50
CA ALA A 381 0.84 13.04 3.68
C ALA A 381 1.15 12.75 2.20
N VAL A 382 0.17 12.27 1.46
CA VAL A 382 0.35 11.73 0.11
C VAL A 382 -0.61 12.35 -0.90
N ALA A 383 -0.30 12.25 -2.19
CA ALA A 383 -1.22 12.65 -3.24
C ALA A 383 -2.49 11.78 -3.24
N LYS A 384 -3.59 12.28 -3.82
CA LYS A 384 -4.90 11.61 -3.82
C LYS A 384 -4.87 10.15 -4.30
N GLY A 385 -4.07 9.84 -5.32
CA GLY A 385 -3.94 8.48 -5.86
C GLY A 385 -3.35 7.44 -4.89
N LYS A 386 -2.75 7.88 -3.78
CA LYS A 386 -2.22 7.03 -2.70
C LYS A 386 -2.99 7.23 -1.38
N ALA A 387 -4.07 8.01 -1.38
CA ALA A 387 -4.87 8.27 -0.18
C ALA A 387 -5.55 7.00 0.32
N ALA A 388 -5.64 6.84 1.64
CA ALA A 388 -6.30 5.69 2.24
C ALA A 388 -7.73 5.97 2.70
N ASP A 389 -8.55 4.93 2.68
CA ASP A 389 -9.90 4.94 3.21
C ASP A 389 -9.90 4.82 4.73
N TYR A 390 -10.43 5.84 5.39
CA TYR A 390 -10.59 5.88 6.84
C TYR A 390 -12.05 5.66 7.25
N ILE A 391 -12.25 4.74 8.18
CA ILE A 391 -13.46 4.60 8.98
C ILE A 391 -13.31 5.55 10.17
N ILE A 392 -14.28 6.44 10.37
CA ILE A 392 -14.33 7.35 11.51
C ILE A 392 -15.47 6.88 12.41
N GLY A 393 -15.12 6.20 13.51
CA GLY A 393 -16.08 5.61 14.44
C GLY A 393 -16.15 6.39 15.75
N GLN A 394 -17.35 6.56 16.28
CA GLN A 394 -17.57 7.17 17.61
C GLN A 394 -17.31 6.12 18.70
N SER A 395 -16.50 6.45 19.70
CA SER A 395 -16.22 5.54 20.82
C SER A 395 -17.15 5.81 22.01
N SER A 396 -17.10 7.02 22.57
CA SER A 396 -17.88 7.46 23.73
C SER A 396 -17.90 8.99 23.82
N GLY A 397 -19.04 9.56 24.22
CA GLY A 397 -19.22 11.02 24.26
C GLY A 397 -18.86 11.66 22.93
N SER A 398 -18.05 12.73 22.96
CA SER A 398 -17.63 13.46 21.76
C SER A 398 -16.38 12.91 21.06
N TYR A 399 -15.91 11.71 21.44
CA TYR A 399 -14.66 11.14 20.92
C TYR A 399 -14.86 10.16 19.77
N PHE A 400 -13.96 10.29 18.79
CA PHE A 400 -13.89 9.46 17.59
C PHE A 400 -12.51 8.86 17.42
N TYR A 401 -12.45 7.66 16.88
CA TYR A 401 -11.23 7.07 16.34
C TYR A 401 -11.26 7.11 14.80
N MET A 402 -10.09 7.09 14.19
CA MET A 402 -9.91 7.00 12.73
C MET A 402 -9.04 5.78 12.43
N THR A 403 -9.54 4.82 11.66
CA THR A 403 -8.86 3.54 11.37
C THR A 403 -9.04 3.14 9.90
N ASN A 404 -8.19 2.26 9.38
CA ASN A 404 -8.43 1.61 8.08
C ASN A 404 -9.19 0.29 8.28
N ALA A 405 -9.77 -0.26 7.22
CA ALA A 405 -10.55 -1.50 7.31
C ALA A 405 -9.67 -2.71 7.72
N GLY A 406 -10.20 -3.58 8.59
CA GLY A 406 -9.57 -4.86 8.95
C GLY A 406 -8.41 -4.78 9.94
N ILE A 407 -8.13 -3.62 10.54
CA ILE A 407 -7.02 -3.43 11.49
C ILE A 407 -7.48 -2.90 12.85
N SER A 408 -6.70 -3.15 13.91
CA SER A 408 -6.97 -2.69 15.27
C SER A 408 -6.28 -1.36 15.63
N GLN A 409 -5.49 -0.80 14.73
CA GLN A 409 -4.81 0.47 14.89
C GLN A 409 -5.66 1.64 14.39
N GLY A 410 -5.52 2.79 15.03
CA GLY A 410 -6.06 4.07 14.59
C GLY A 410 -4.99 5.17 14.63
N VAL A 411 -5.37 6.35 14.16
CA VAL A 411 -4.52 7.55 14.16
C VAL A 411 -4.22 7.99 15.60
N HIS A 412 -2.96 7.90 15.99
CA HIS A 412 -2.49 8.07 17.36
C HIS A 412 -1.54 9.27 17.51
N ALA A 413 -1.72 10.05 18.58
CA ALA A 413 -0.85 11.18 18.92
C ALA A 413 0.42 10.72 19.66
N GLN A 414 1.50 10.44 18.91
CA GLN A 414 2.79 10.04 19.49
C GLN A 414 3.49 11.24 20.13
N GLU A 415 3.91 11.09 21.39
CA GLU A 415 4.60 12.15 22.13
C GLU A 415 6.01 12.42 21.61
N SER A 416 6.78 11.35 21.35
CA SER A 416 8.09 11.47 20.73
C SER A 416 7.95 11.92 19.27
N GLY A 417 8.57 13.05 18.93
CA GLY A 417 8.56 13.62 17.58
C GLY A 417 7.28 14.38 17.19
N MET A 418 6.23 14.36 18.02
CA MET A 418 4.95 15.06 17.79
C MET A 418 4.33 14.75 16.41
N VAL A 419 4.29 13.45 16.08
CA VAL A 419 3.78 12.91 14.82
C VAL A 419 2.53 12.07 15.04
N CYS A 420 1.70 11.94 14.01
CA CYS A 420 0.61 10.97 14.00
C CYS A 420 1.14 9.61 13.55
N VAL A 421 0.83 8.56 14.31
CA VAL A 421 1.27 7.18 14.04
C VAL A 421 0.12 6.19 14.11
N GLY A 422 0.32 4.95 13.68
CA GLY A 422 -0.60 3.85 13.97
C GLY A 422 -0.45 3.34 15.41
N TRP A 423 -1.55 3.21 16.16
CA TRP A 423 -1.60 2.50 17.45
C TRP A 423 -3.01 2.04 17.79
N ASN A 424 -3.21 1.12 18.74
CA ASN A 424 -4.52 0.59 19.11
C ASN A 424 -5.60 1.70 19.19
N TYR A 425 -6.65 1.59 18.35
CA TYR A 425 -7.65 2.65 18.19
C TYR A 425 -8.44 2.91 19.48
N THR A 426 -8.47 1.98 20.43
CA THR A 426 -9.20 2.14 21.72
C THR A 426 -8.44 2.98 22.75
N THR A 427 -7.16 3.27 22.53
CA THR A 427 -6.35 4.04 23.49
C THR A 427 -6.69 5.53 23.47
N ASP A 428 -6.58 6.20 24.62
CA ASP A 428 -6.94 7.63 24.74
C ASP A 428 -6.21 8.54 23.75
N ALA A 429 -4.94 8.29 23.46
CA ALA A 429 -4.20 9.09 22.48
C ALA A 429 -4.58 8.80 21.01
N SER A 430 -5.45 7.83 20.75
CA SER A 430 -6.08 7.58 19.44
C SER A 430 -7.50 8.15 19.33
N GLN A 431 -7.98 8.86 20.36
CA GLN A 431 -9.34 9.40 20.46
C GLN A 431 -9.35 10.91 20.27
N TRP A 432 -10.14 11.38 19.31
CA TRP A 432 -10.14 12.76 18.81
C TRP A 432 -11.55 13.37 18.83
N VAL A 433 -11.60 14.70 18.98
CA VAL A 433 -12.82 15.50 18.83
C VAL A 433 -12.76 16.23 17.49
N PHE A 434 -13.88 16.32 16.79
CA PHE A 434 -13.99 17.12 15.57
C PHE A 434 -14.69 18.42 15.91
N GLN A 435 -14.04 19.56 15.66
CA GLN A 435 -14.64 20.88 15.77
C GLN A 435 -14.96 21.39 14.36
N THR A 436 -16.18 21.85 14.11
CA THR A 436 -16.57 22.42 12.82
C THR A 436 -15.84 23.74 12.55
N ILE A 437 -15.52 24.00 11.27
CA ILE A 437 -14.94 25.27 10.84
C ILE A 437 -16.07 26.18 10.30
N PRO A 438 -16.22 27.41 10.81
CA PRO A 438 -17.22 28.35 10.31
C PRO A 438 -17.07 28.70 8.81
N ASP A 439 -18.19 28.88 8.11
CA ASP A 439 -18.21 29.14 6.66
C ASP A 439 -17.39 30.38 6.25
N ASP A 440 -17.33 31.43 7.09
CA ASP A 440 -16.55 32.65 6.83
C ASP A 440 -15.03 32.43 6.91
N MET A 441 -14.60 31.36 7.59
CA MET A 441 -13.20 30.94 7.65
C MET A 441 -12.82 30.01 6.49
N ILE A 442 -13.77 29.22 5.96
CA ILE A 442 -13.52 28.29 4.85
C ILE A 442 -12.97 29.03 3.63
N GLY A 443 -13.52 30.20 3.28
CA GLY A 443 -13.03 31.01 2.15
C GLY A 443 -11.58 31.51 2.31
N LYS A 444 -11.05 31.57 3.54
CA LYS A 444 -9.65 31.97 3.80
C LYS A 444 -8.68 30.80 3.61
N ILE A 445 -9.15 29.56 3.72
CA ILE A 445 -8.33 28.35 3.54
C ILE A 445 -7.74 28.33 2.13
N ASP A 446 -8.54 28.62 1.12
CA ASP A 446 -8.07 28.67 -0.27
C ASP A 446 -7.01 29.76 -0.47
N SER A 447 -7.16 30.92 0.18
CA SER A 447 -6.16 31.99 0.13
C SER A 447 -4.83 31.57 0.77
N ILE A 448 -4.87 30.86 1.90
CA ILE A 448 -3.67 30.34 2.57
C ILE A 448 -3.01 29.26 1.71
N ALA A 449 -3.79 28.32 1.18
CA ALA A 449 -3.32 27.26 0.29
C ALA A 449 -2.65 27.86 -0.96
N ASN A 450 -3.27 28.88 -1.57
CA ASN A 450 -2.70 29.59 -2.70
C ASN A 450 -1.40 30.32 -2.34
N GLN A 451 -1.33 30.94 -1.15
CA GLN A 451 -0.10 31.60 -0.70
C GLN A 451 1.06 30.61 -0.53
N VAL A 452 0.81 29.43 0.05
CA VAL A 452 1.82 28.37 0.17
C VAL A 452 2.32 27.94 -1.20
N LYS A 453 1.43 27.80 -2.19
CA LYS A 453 1.81 27.48 -3.58
C LYS A 453 2.67 28.57 -4.22
N LEU A 454 2.25 29.84 -4.10
CA LEU A 454 3.03 30.98 -4.60
C LEU A 454 4.42 31.02 -3.97
N ASN A 455 4.51 30.80 -2.66
CA ASN A 455 5.79 30.77 -1.95
C ASN A 455 6.70 29.65 -2.47
N ALA A 456 6.15 28.45 -2.67
CA ALA A 456 6.91 27.33 -3.23
C ALA A 456 7.39 27.62 -4.66
N THR A 457 6.51 28.18 -5.51
CA THR A 457 6.86 28.55 -6.89
C THR A 457 7.95 29.63 -6.93
N LEU A 458 7.81 30.71 -6.15
CA LEU A 458 8.81 31.79 -6.13
C LEU A 458 10.17 31.26 -5.65
N ASN A 459 10.20 30.43 -4.61
CA ASN A 459 11.44 29.81 -4.12
C ASN A 459 12.11 28.93 -5.18
N SER A 460 11.32 28.17 -5.95
CA SER A 460 11.84 27.33 -7.04
C SER A 460 12.50 28.18 -8.13
N VAL A 461 11.74 29.13 -8.70
CA VAL A 461 12.23 29.99 -9.80
C VAL A 461 13.43 30.80 -9.34
N TYR A 462 13.41 31.33 -8.12
CA TYR A 462 14.53 32.06 -7.53
C TYR A 462 15.78 31.20 -7.39
N SER A 463 15.64 29.94 -6.96
CA SER A 463 16.80 29.04 -6.84
C SER A 463 17.45 28.77 -8.19
N ASP A 464 16.67 28.52 -9.23
CA ASP A 464 17.16 28.25 -10.58
C ASP A 464 17.83 29.51 -11.18
N ALA A 465 17.12 30.64 -11.12
CA ALA A 465 17.59 31.93 -11.61
C ALA A 465 18.88 32.38 -10.89
N SER A 466 18.93 32.28 -9.56
CA SER A 466 20.12 32.64 -8.78
C SER A 466 21.30 31.73 -9.10
N THR A 467 21.07 30.44 -9.37
CA THR A 467 22.13 29.50 -9.70
C THR A 467 22.71 29.79 -11.08
N ALA A 468 21.86 29.98 -12.10
CA ALA A 468 22.30 30.35 -13.44
C ALA A 468 23.05 31.70 -13.44
N TYR A 469 22.52 32.69 -12.72
CA TYR A 469 23.15 34.00 -12.58
C TYR A 469 24.54 33.89 -11.96
N SER A 470 24.70 33.12 -10.87
CA SER A 470 26.01 32.93 -10.22
C SER A 470 26.98 32.11 -11.09
N ASN A 471 26.54 30.98 -11.66
CA ASN A 471 27.39 30.09 -12.47
C ASN A 471 27.86 30.72 -13.78
N SER A 472 27.11 31.69 -14.31
CA SER A 472 27.53 32.43 -15.51
C SER A 472 28.76 33.33 -15.30
N ARG A 473 29.22 33.54 -14.05
CA ARG A 473 30.30 34.46 -13.71
C ARG A 473 31.50 33.74 -13.10
N ALA A 474 32.67 34.07 -13.61
CA ALA A 474 33.96 33.65 -13.11
C ALA A 474 34.71 34.84 -12.49
N TYR A 475 35.51 34.54 -11.48
CA TYR A 475 36.36 35.51 -10.80
C TYR A 475 37.75 34.91 -10.62
N THR A 476 38.76 35.76 -10.70
CA THR A 476 40.14 35.42 -10.33
C THR A 476 40.47 35.95 -8.96
N SER A 477 41.21 35.18 -8.17
CA SER A 477 41.77 35.59 -6.88
C SER A 477 43.08 34.86 -6.60
N ASP A 478 43.78 35.25 -5.54
CA ASP A 478 44.98 34.56 -5.07
C ASP A 478 44.69 33.22 -4.36
N ALA A 479 43.43 32.82 -4.26
CA ALA A 479 43.04 31.54 -3.67
C ALA A 479 43.49 30.38 -4.58
N THR A 480 44.33 29.48 -4.08
CA THR A 480 44.71 28.27 -4.80
C THR A 480 43.60 27.20 -4.72
N PRO A 481 43.30 26.46 -5.80
CA PRO A 481 42.29 25.41 -5.81
C PRO A 481 42.86 24.09 -5.24
N ASP A 482 43.19 24.10 -3.95
CA ASP A 482 43.86 22.99 -3.26
C ASP A 482 43.59 23.00 -1.75
N ASN A 483 44.21 22.07 -1.02
CA ASN A 483 44.19 22.01 0.45
C ASN A 483 45.26 22.89 1.12
N ASN A 484 45.85 23.86 0.41
CA ASN A 484 46.92 24.69 0.95
C ASN A 484 46.42 26.07 1.38
N TYR A 485 46.84 26.51 2.58
CA TYR A 485 46.56 27.83 3.14
C TYR A 485 47.85 28.57 3.51
N THR A 486 48.83 28.62 2.59
CA THR A 486 50.04 29.46 2.80
C THR A 486 49.69 30.95 3.01
N SER A 487 48.54 31.39 2.49
CA SER A 487 47.94 32.69 2.76
C SER A 487 46.43 32.52 2.95
N HIS A 488 45.84 33.23 3.92
CA HIS A 488 44.39 33.29 4.15
C HIS A 488 43.73 34.51 3.46
N GLY A 489 44.48 35.17 2.56
CA GLY A 489 44.04 36.34 1.82
C GLY A 489 44.00 37.60 2.70
N LEU A 490 42.81 38.18 2.83
CA LEU A 490 42.51 39.37 3.63
C LEU A 490 42.42 39.08 5.14
N LEU A 491 42.36 37.80 5.53
CA LEU A 491 42.40 37.38 6.92
C LEU A 491 43.86 37.22 7.36
N THR A 492 44.28 38.03 8.31
CA THR A 492 45.64 37.99 8.90
C THR A 492 45.61 37.74 10.40
N ASP A 493 44.44 37.89 11.05
CA ASP A 493 44.25 37.66 12.48
C ASP A 493 42.83 37.13 12.76
N ALA A 494 42.69 36.20 13.70
CA ALA A 494 41.41 35.57 14.04
C ALA A 494 40.39 36.56 14.63
N SER A 495 40.83 37.69 15.19
CA SER A 495 39.97 38.78 15.65
C SER A 495 39.21 39.49 14.52
N GLN A 496 39.61 39.28 13.25
CA GLN A 496 38.84 39.72 12.10
C GLN A 496 37.56 38.90 11.91
N ILE A 497 37.51 37.67 12.41
CA ILE A 497 36.43 36.72 12.18
C ILE A 497 35.38 36.88 13.29
N PHE A 498 34.11 36.90 12.89
CA PHE A 498 32.97 36.84 13.80
C PHE A 498 31.97 35.80 13.30
N THR A 499 31.20 35.20 14.20
CA THR A 499 30.34 34.05 13.87
C THR A 499 29.17 33.97 14.86
N SER A 500 28.15 33.18 14.50
CA SER A 500 27.16 32.71 15.46
C SER A 500 27.84 31.98 16.64
N LYS A 501 27.16 31.91 17.79
CA LYS A 501 27.70 31.26 18.98
C LYS A 501 28.24 29.85 18.67
N LEU A 502 29.48 29.59 19.06
CA LEU A 502 30.12 28.28 18.92
C LEU A 502 29.72 27.34 20.05
N VAL A 503 29.84 26.03 19.81
CA VAL A 503 29.79 25.03 20.89
C VAL A 503 30.87 25.33 21.91
N ASP A 504 30.60 25.07 23.19
CA ASP A 504 31.62 25.15 24.23
C ASP A 504 32.79 24.20 23.89
N THR A 505 33.99 24.74 23.82
CA THR A 505 35.22 24.00 23.51
C THR A 505 35.53 22.85 24.49
N SER A 506 34.93 22.84 25.69
CA SER A 506 35.03 21.68 26.59
C SER A 506 34.22 20.47 26.14
N ILE A 507 33.26 20.67 25.22
CA ILE A 507 32.38 19.64 24.66
C ILE A 507 32.93 19.20 23.30
N GLU A 508 33.05 20.14 22.37
CA GLU A 508 33.42 19.87 20.98
C GLU A 508 33.92 21.13 20.28
N GLY A 509 34.78 20.95 19.27
CA GLY A 509 35.31 22.04 18.45
C GLY A 509 36.36 22.87 19.17
N SER A 510 36.69 24.00 18.57
CA SER A 510 37.74 24.92 19.05
C SER A 510 37.37 26.37 18.79
N GLY A 511 38.20 27.29 19.30
CA GLY A 511 38.06 28.72 19.06
C GLY A 511 38.45 29.11 17.63
N LEU A 512 38.20 30.37 17.28
CA LEU A 512 38.43 30.90 15.92
C LEU A 512 39.89 30.82 15.45
N ASP A 513 40.84 30.74 16.37
CA ASP A 513 42.28 30.66 16.06
C ASP A 513 42.64 29.43 15.21
N CYS A 514 41.86 28.34 15.30
CA CYS A 514 42.11 27.16 14.48
C CYS A 514 41.83 27.38 12.99
N LEU A 515 41.11 28.44 12.60
CA LEU A 515 40.74 28.69 11.21
C LEU A 515 41.85 29.32 10.36
N LEU A 516 42.95 29.74 10.99
CA LEU A 516 44.07 30.45 10.36
C LEU A 516 45.43 29.80 10.68
N ASN A 517 45.43 28.51 11.08
CA ASN A 517 46.65 27.82 11.51
C ASN A 517 47.23 26.88 10.42
N GLY A 518 46.53 26.68 9.32
CA GLY A 518 46.92 25.82 8.20
C GLY A 518 46.77 24.31 8.48
N VAL A 519 46.07 23.92 9.55
CA VAL A 519 45.88 22.54 9.97
C VAL A 519 44.43 22.11 9.72
N LEU A 520 44.25 21.25 8.74
CA LEU A 520 42.90 20.86 8.31
C LEU A 520 42.29 19.67 9.05
N ALA A 521 43.11 18.92 9.80
CA ALA A 521 42.74 17.63 10.38
C ALA A 521 43.20 17.50 11.84
N GLY A 522 42.28 17.15 12.72
CA GLY A 522 42.54 16.93 14.14
C GLY A 522 41.29 17.08 15.00
N GLY A 523 41.33 16.57 16.23
CA GLY A 523 40.20 16.62 17.18
C GLY A 523 39.85 18.04 17.67
N SER A 524 40.76 19.00 17.48
CA SER A 524 40.64 20.41 17.88
C SER A 524 40.90 21.37 16.71
N GLU A 525 40.85 20.88 15.47
CA GLU A 525 41.21 21.65 14.27
C GLU A 525 39.94 21.99 13.47
N TYR A 526 38.91 22.48 14.17
CA TYR A 526 37.65 22.94 13.58
C TYR A 526 36.83 23.75 14.57
N ILE A 527 36.03 24.68 14.04
CA ILE A 527 34.94 25.30 14.79
C ILE A 527 33.65 24.52 14.57
N HIS A 528 32.75 24.60 15.55
CA HIS A 528 31.39 24.07 15.42
C HIS A 528 30.41 25.15 15.88
N SER A 529 29.56 25.64 14.98
CA SER A 529 28.46 26.55 15.36
C SER A 529 27.47 25.79 16.23
N THR A 530 26.95 26.38 17.30
CA THR A 530 26.25 25.62 18.34
C THR A 530 25.09 24.75 17.82
N TRP A 531 25.06 23.49 18.23
CA TRP A 531 23.88 22.62 18.07
C TRP A 531 23.01 22.60 19.34
N GLN A 532 23.49 23.19 20.44
CA GLN A 532 22.81 23.18 21.73
C GLN A 532 21.59 24.11 21.70
N THR A 533 20.42 23.55 21.96
CA THR A 533 19.12 24.25 21.86
C THR A 533 19.02 25.49 22.74
N ALA A 534 19.70 25.50 23.89
CA ALA A 534 19.74 26.66 24.80
C ALA A 534 20.46 27.87 24.21
N ASP A 535 21.36 27.64 23.24
CA ASP A 535 22.24 28.64 22.65
C ASP A 535 22.00 28.85 21.16
N ALA A 536 21.08 28.07 20.56
CA ALA A 536 20.75 28.14 19.15
C ALA A 536 20.11 29.49 18.79
N PRO A 537 20.59 30.16 17.71
CA PRO A 537 19.99 31.40 17.23
C PRO A 537 18.61 31.16 16.60
N ASN A 538 17.75 32.18 16.63
CA ASN A 538 16.50 32.21 15.85
C ASN A 538 16.70 32.88 14.48
N HIS A 539 17.84 32.61 13.86
CA HIS A 539 18.23 33.03 12.51
C HIS A 539 19.29 32.07 11.98
N TYR A 540 19.62 32.13 10.70
CA TYR A 540 20.68 31.30 10.11
C TYR A 540 22.00 31.44 10.86
N HIS A 541 22.69 30.32 11.09
CA HIS A 541 24.06 30.36 11.59
C HIS A 541 24.95 31.05 10.54
N PHE A 542 25.90 31.86 10.98
CA PHE A 542 26.73 32.64 10.06
C PHE A 542 28.19 32.67 10.50
N PHE A 543 29.07 32.94 9.55
CA PHE A 543 30.40 33.47 9.81
C PHE A 543 30.61 34.73 8.97
N GLY A 544 31.52 35.61 9.39
CA GLY A 544 31.81 36.86 8.71
C GLY A 544 33.18 37.39 9.09
N ALA A 545 33.62 38.43 8.39
CA ALA A 545 34.93 39.02 8.61
C ALA A 545 34.96 40.54 8.42
N ASP A 546 35.79 41.20 9.23
CA ASP A 546 36.34 42.52 8.94
C ASP A 546 37.56 42.35 8.04
N LEU A 547 37.42 42.66 6.74
CA LEU A 547 38.45 42.45 5.75
C LEU A 547 39.63 43.43 5.87
N LYS A 548 39.52 44.47 6.74
CA LYS A 548 40.47 45.59 6.89
C LYS A 548 40.75 46.39 5.61
N LYS A 549 40.06 46.03 4.52
CA LYS A 549 40.15 46.63 3.19
C LYS A 549 38.77 46.55 2.55
N ALA A 550 38.29 47.65 1.99
CA ALA A 550 37.09 47.64 1.18
C ALA A 550 37.39 47.03 -0.21
N VAL A 551 36.66 46.00 -0.60
CA VAL A 551 36.82 45.27 -1.87
C VAL A 551 35.48 45.11 -2.57
N SER A 552 35.50 44.96 -3.90
CA SER A 552 34.28 44.84 -4.71
C SER A 552 33.78 43.40 -4.87
N ALA A 553 34.65 42.41 -4.73
CA ALA A 553 34.32 41.00 -4.82
C ALA A 553 35.26 40.19 -3.94
N VAL A 554 34.81 39.01 -3.50
CA VAL A 554 35.60 38.10 -2.66
C VAL A 554 35.51 36.66 -3.15
N THR A 555 36.59 35.90 -2.93
CA THR A 555 36.58 34.45 -2.94
C THR A 555 36.66 33.95 -1.50
N VAL A 556 35.71 33.15 -1.05
CA VAL A 556 35.80 32.40 0.21
C VAL A 556 36.31 31.01 -0.09
N LYS A 557 37.30 30.55 0.68
CA LYS A 557 37.86 29.20 0.63
C LYS A 557 37.80 28.61 2.03
N TYR A 558 37.26 27.42 2.19
CA TYR A 558 37.20 26.75 3.50
C TYR A 558 37.28 25.24 3.37
N SER A 559 37.85 24.62 4.38
CA SER A 559 37.94 23.16 4.47
C SER A 559 36.86 22.63 5.41
N ARG A 560 36.21 21.53 5.03
CA ARG A 560 35.30 20.84 5.94
C ARG A 560 36.08 20.17 7.07
N ARG A 561 35.37 19.75 8.12
CA ARG A 561 35.97 18.97 9.22
C ARG A 561 36.60 17.69 8.71
N MET A 562 37.88 17.47 8.99
CA MET A 562 38.61 16.24 8.62
C MET A 562 39.21 15.54 9.84
N SER A 563 38.40 15.15 10.82
CA SER A 563 38.92 14.64 12.10
C SER A 563 39.22 13.13 12.14
N VAL A 564 38.61 12.32 11.26
CA VAL A 564 38.75 10.83 11.15
C VAL A 564 38.31 10.37 9.76
N ASP A 565 38.80 9.23 9.22
CA ASP A 565 38.47 8.69 7.87
C ASP A 565 36.97 8.61 7.52
N ALA A 566 36.08 8.47 8.51
CA ALA A 566 34.63 8.52 8.33
C ALA A 566 34.08 9.91 7.90
N TRP A 567 34.92 10.95 7.85
CA TRP A 567 34.56 12.30 7.42
C TRP A 567 33.94 12.34 6.00
N LYS A 568 34.31 11.38 5.13
CA LYS A 568 33.75 11.25 3.77
C LYS A 568 32.26 10.94 3.73
N THR A 569 31.72 10.31 4.77
CA THR A 569 30.33 9.82 4.79
C THR A 569 29.53 10.24 6.02
N GLY A 570 30.18 10.60 7.13
CA GLY A 570 29.52 10.89 8.41
C GLY A 570 29.62 12.34 8.92
N GLN A 571 30.51 13.18 8.36
CA GLN A 571 30.74 14.56 8.84
C GLN A 571 30.43 15.58 7.74
N LEU A 572 29.15 15.68 7.41
CA LEU A 572 28.67 16.40 6.22
C LEU A 572 28.00 17.76 6.54
N SER A 573 28.09 18.28 7.76
CA SER A 573 27.55 19.60 8.15
C SER A 573 28.51 20.76 7.83
N TYR A 574 29.16 20.74 6.67
CA TYR A 574 29.92 21.89 6.16
C TYR A 574 29.00 22.78 5.31
N PRO A 575 29.22 24.10 5.23
CA PRO A 575 28.41 24.97 4.39
C PRO A 575 28.44 24.53 2.92
N THR A 576 27.30 24.54 2.24
CA THR A 576 27.20 24.28 0.79
C THR A 576 26.44 25.36 0.04
N LYS A 577 25.60 26.13 0.75
CA LYS A 577 24.92 27.31 0.21
C LYS A 577 24.87 28.39 1.27
N MET A 578 25.19 29.62 0.90
CA MET A 578 25.28 30.75 1.81
C MET A 578 24.59 32.00 1.22
N SER A 579 23.84 32.73 2.03
CA SER A 579 23.41 34.09 1.69
C SER A 579 24.46 35.09 2.15
N VAL A 580 24.88 35.97 1.25
CA VAL A 580 25.99 36.90 1.50
C VAL A 580 25.45 38.30 1.75
N TYR A 581 26.00 38.95 2.76
CA TYR A 581 25.72 40.34 3.13
C TYR A 581 27.02 41.12 3.24
N ALA A 582 26.98 42.40 2.92
CA ALA A 582 28.13 43.30 2.99
C ALA A 582 27.77 44.63 3.67
N ALA A 583 28.75 45.23 4.35
CA ALA A 583 28.59 46.51 5.05
C ALA A 583 29.92 47.30 5.10
N ASN A 584 29.83 48.62 5.31
CA ASN A 584 30.97 49.49 5.59
C ASN A 584 30.96 50.07 7.02
N ASP A 585 29.85 49.90 7.74
CA ASP A 585 29.68 50.33 9.13
C ASP A 585 29.01 49.21 9.94
N THR A 586 29.67 48.76 11.01
CA THR A 586 29.20 47.73 11.94
C THR A 586 29.04 48.24 13.37
N THR A 587 29.05 49.57 13.57
CA THR A 587 29.03 50.23 14.90
C THR A 587 27.74 49.99 15.70
N THR A 588 26.70 49.42 15.09
CA THR A 588 25.58 48.78 15.77
C THR A 588 25.60 47.27 15.51
N ALA A 589 25.25 46.44 16.50
CA ALA A 589 25.05 44.99 16.30
C ALA A 589 23.99 44.65 15.22
N THR A 590 23.26 45.67 14.74
CA THR A 590 22.27 45.67 13.66
C THR A 590 22.68 46.55 12.47
N GLY A 591 23.97 46.70 12.16
CA GLY A 591 24.43 47.57 11.06
C GLY A 591 23.65 47.37 9.77
N ASP A 592 23.60 48.39 8.89
CA ASP A 592 22.88 48.36 7.61
C ASP A 592 23.53 47.35 6.63
N TRP A 593 23.34 46.06 6.90
CA TRP A 593 23.81 44.96 6.08
C TRP A 593 23.03 44.95 4.76
N THR A 594 23.75 45.11 3.67
CA THR A 594 23.18 44.99 2.33
C THR A 594 23.28 43.54 1.90
N TRP A 595 22.16 42.90 1.60
CA TRP A 595 22.18 41.60 0.93
C TRP A 595 22.73 41.76 -0.49
N VAL A 596 23.72 40.95 -0.85
CA VAL A 596 24.41 41.05 -2.15
C VAL A 596 24.06 39.90 -3.09
N GLY A 597 23.72 38.73 -2.56
CA GLY A 597 23.43 37.54 -3.36
C GLY A 597 23.56 36.25 -2.57
N ASP A 598 23.29 35.12 -3.23
CA ASP A 598 23.54 33.78 -2.69
C ASP A 598 24.75 33.14 -3.40
N MET A 599 25.54 32.39 -2.65
CA MET A 599 26.77 31.72 -3.10
C MET A 599 26.66 30.21 -2.89
N THR A 600 27.10 29.44 -3.88
CA THR A 600 27.25 27.98 -3.83
C THR A 600 28.71 27.62 -4.08
N PRO A 601 29.54 27.44 -3.03
CA PRO A 601 30.93 27.01 -3.20
C PRO A 601 31.05 25.61 -3.79
N ALA A 602 32.04 25.39 -4.64
CA ALA A 602 32.34 24.09 -5.24
C ALA A 602 33.59 23.48 -4.61
N PHE A 603 33.70 22.15 -4.63
CA PHE A 603 34.93 21.47 -4.24
C PHE A 603 36.07 21.86 -5.18
N VAL A 604 37.16 22.36 -4.61
CA VAL A 604 38.41 22.67 -5.32
C VAL A 604 39.51 21.66 -5.01
N ALA A 605 39.35 20.89 -3.93
CA ALA A 605 40.15 19.70 -3.65
C ALA A 605 39.19 18.56 -3.33
N GLU A 606 39.45 17.38 -3.90
CA GLU A 606 38.56 16.22 -3.85
C GLU A 606 38.01 16.01 -2.44
N ASP A 607 36.69 16.17 -2.33
CA ASP A 607 35.87 16.06 -1.13
C ASP A 607 36.37 16.83 0.12
N SER A 608 37.29 17.79 0.05
CA SER A 608 37.94 18.36 1.25
C SER A 608 37.78 19.85 1.43
N THR A 609 38.08 20.61 0.38
CA THR A 609 38.10 22.07 0.43
C THR A 609 37.18 22.63 -0.63
N LEU A 610 36.40 23.63 -0.25
CA LEU A 610 35.46 24.33 -1.11
C LEU A 610 35.92 25.77 -1.33
N ALA A 611 35.61 26.31 -2.50
CA ALA A 611 35.75 27.73 -2.77
C ALA A 611 34.57 28.28 -3.58
N GLY A 612 34.22 29.53 -3.34
CA GLY A 612 33.17 30.24 -4.07
C GLY A 612 33.48 31.72 -4.14
N SER A 613 33.11 32.38 -5.23
CA SER A 613 33.32 33.82 -5.43
C SER A 613 31.99 34.55 -5.61
N ILE A 614 31.94 35.82 -5.16
CA ILE A 614 30.75 36.65 -5.31
C ILE A 614 31.14 38.13 -5.46
N ASP A 615 30.41 38.84 -6.31
CA ASP A 615 30.43 40.30 -6.41
C ASP A 615 29.59 40.91 -5.28
N LEU A 616 30.13 41.91 -4.60
CA LEU A 616 29.46 42.58 -3.49
C LEU A 616 28.59 43.76 -3.95
N GLY A 617 28.59 44.11 -5.24
CA GLY A 617 27.83 45.21 -5.82
C GLY A 617 28.38 46.61 -5.48
N GLY A 618 29.58 46.67 -4.93
CA GLY A 618 30.25 47.88 -4.45
C GLY A 618 31.44 47.55 -3.57
N ASN A 619 32.21 48.56 -3.15
CA ASN A 619 33.36 48.34 -2.25
C ASN A 619 32.90 48.24 -0.79
N TYR A 620 33.10 47.08 -0.18
CA TYR A 620 32.71 46.79 1.21
C TYR A 620 33.85 46.24 2.04
N GLN A 621 33.95 46.65 3.31
CA GLN A 621 34.96 46.16 4.26
C GLN A 621 34.48 44.96 5.09
N TYR A 622 33.19 44.87 5.39
CA TYR A 622 32.63 43.79 6.20
C TYR A 622 31.80 42.86 5.33
N VAL A 623 31.98 41.55 5.51
CA VAL A 623 31.21 40.51 4.82
C VAL A 623 30.66 39.51 5.84
N ARG A 624 29.47 38.98 5.57
CA ARG A 624 28.79 37.97 6.38
C ARG A 624 28.16 36.92 5.47
N PHE A 625 28.30 35.66 5.84
CA PHE A 625 27.83 34.48 5.12
C PHE A 625 26.87 33.69 6.02
N ASP A 626 25.57 33.82 5.75
CA ASP A 626 24.51 33.05 6.41
C ASP A 626 24.42 31.67 5.79
N VAL A 627 24.68 30.61 6.56
CA VAL A 627 24.67 29.23 6.08
C VAL A 627 23.23 28.73 5.96
N ILE A 628 22.74 28.63 4.73
CA ILE A 628 21.36 28.22 4.44
C ILE A 628 21.23 26.75 4.07
N ALA A 629 22.34 26.07 3.73
CA ALA A 629 22.39 24.62 3.52
C ALA A 629 23.77 24.04 3.87
N THR A 630 23.78 22.74 4.22
CA THR A 630 24.98 21.95 4.50
C THR A 630 25.01 20.65 3.70
N GLY A 631 26.17 19.99 3.62
CA GLY A 631 26.37 18.76 2.84
C GLY A 631 25.49 17.55 3.22
N ASN A 632 24.95 17.45 4.43
CA ASN A 632 23.93 16.45 4.81
C ASN A 632 22.49 16.95 4.72
N ASN A 633 22.29 18.18 4.27
CA ASN A 633 20.97 18.78 4.03
C ASN A 633 19.99 18.67 5.22
N GLY A 634 20.47 18.63 6.48
CA GLY A 634 19.60 18.27 7.60
C GLY A 634 20.12 18.42 9.04
N SER A 635 21.35 18.85 9.26
CA SER A 635 21.83 19.19 10.60
C SER A 635 21.28 20.55 11.05
N VAL A 636 20.06 20.57 11.56
CA VAL A 636 19.41 21.79 12.06
C VAL A 636 19.25 21.76 13.59
N THR A 637 19.28 22.93 14.21
CA THR A 637 18.92 23.09 15.63
C THR A 637 17.95 24.26 15.78
N SER A 638 17.08 24.21 16.79
CA SER A 638 16.12 25.28 17.10
C SER A 638 16.32 25.77 18.52
N SER A 639 16.09 27.06 18.71
CA SER A 639 16.08 27.69 20.02
C SER A 639 14.93 27.18 20.90
N THR A 640 15.06 27.27 22.21
CA THR A 640 13.97 27.00 23.17
C THR A 640 12.88 28.08 23.18
N ILE A 641 13.05 29.16 22.42
CA ILE A 641 12.06 30.23 22.27
C ILE A 641 10.80 29.69 21.57
N PRO A 642 9.58 29.91 22.13
CA PRO A 642 8.34 29.50 21.48
C PRO A 642 8.20 30.08 20.06
N GLY A 643 7.98 29.22 19.08
CA GLY A 643 7.84 29.60 17.67
C GLY A 643 9.17 29.80 16.91
N ALA A 644 10.32 29.49 17.53
CA ALA A 644 11.61 29.52 16.83
C ALA A 644 11.67 28.48 15.71
N LYS A 645 12.26 28.88 14.56
CA LYS A 645 12.54 27.96 13.45
C LYS A 645 13.86 27.22 13.70
N ALA A 646 14.01 26.04 13.11
CA ALA A 646 15.28 25.31 13.14
C ALA A 646 16.18 25.79 11.99
N TYR A 647 17.45 26.05 12.28
CA TYR A 647 18.42 26.55 11.31
C TYR A 647 19.63 25.61 11.19
N PRO A 648 20.25 25.50 10.00
CA PRO A 648 21.44 24.67 9.81
C PRO A 648 22.60 25.14 10.68
N PHE A 649 23.18 24.23 11.46
CA PHE A 649 24.46 24.44 12.11
C PHE A 649 25.58 23.88 11.24
N PHE A 650 26.80 24.40 11.39
CA PHE A 650 27.94 24.00 10.56
C PHE A 650 29.25 23.83 11.33
N TYR A 651 30.20 23.19 10.67
CA TYR A 651 31.61 23.16 11.05
C TYR A 651 32.54 23.38 9.84
N ILE A 652 33.66 24.05 10.10
CA ILE A 652 34.76 24.28 9.16
C ILE A 652 36.09 24.16 9.92
N SER A 653 37.11 23.65 9.24
CA SER A 653 38.45 23.45 9.79
C SER A 653 39.39 24.60 9.51
N GLU A 654 39.22 25.27 8.37
CA GLU A 654 40.09 26.36 7.95
C GLU A 654 39.28 27.37 7.12
N LEU A 655 39.67 28.64 7.14
CA LEU A 655 39.01 29.71 6.39
C LEU A 655 40.03 30.65 5.74
N GLY A 656 39.80 31.00 4.48
CA GLY A 656 40.46 32.09 3.78
C GLY A 656 39.42 32.95 3.06
N ILE A 657 39.62 34.27 3.08
CA ILE A 657 38.81 35.21 2.30
C ILE A 657 39.76 36.07 1.48
N TYR A 658 39.70 35.97 0.17
CA TYR A 658 40.60 36.62 -0.77
C TYR A 658 39.86 37.71 -1.53
N GLU A 659 40.56 38.79 -1.88
CA GLU A 659 40.06 39.75 -2.85
C GLU A 659 39.91 39.07 -4.20
N ALA A 660 38.76 39.26 -4.84
CA ALA A 660 38.48 38.69 -6.16
C ALA A 660 38.27 39.80 -7.19
N THR A 661 38.54 39.48 -8.45
CA THR A 661 38.32 40.36 -9.60
C THR A 661 37.49 39.61 -10.64
N TYR A 662 36.48 40.28 -11.20
CA TYR A 662 35.64 39.70 -12.26
C TYR A 662 36.48 39.37 -13.50
N ASP A 663 36.36 38.13 -13.99
CA ASP A 663 37.12 37.63 -15.13
C ASP A 663 36.19 37.44 -16.33
N ALA A 664 36.05 38.50 -17.12
CA ALA A 664 35.21 38.48 -18.31
C ALA A 664 35.64 37.42 -19.35
N ALA A 665 36.93 37.04 -19.40
CA ALA A 665 37.43 36.08 -20.38
C ALA A 665 37.03 34.63 -20.07
N ASN A 666 36.64 34.35 -18.82
CA ASN A 666 36.16 33.04 -18.37
C ASN A 666 34.71 33.06 -17.89
N SER A 667 34.01 34.19 -18.03
CA SER A 667 32.60 34.35 -17.64
C SER A 667 31.68 34.26 -18.85
N PRO A 668 30.87 33.20 -19.02
CA PRO A 668 29.80 33.16 -20.02
C PRO A 668 28.86 34.37 -19.97
N PHE A 669 28.69 34.97 -18.79
CA PHE A 669 27.93 36.21 -18.59
C PHE A 669 28.39 37.36 -19.50
N SER A 670 29.66 37.37 -19.94
CA SER A 670 30.16 38.37 -20.89
C SER A 670 29.46 38.36 -22.26
N GLN A 671 28.77 37.27 -22.61
CA GLN A 671 27.99 37.15 -23.85
C GLN A 671 26.52 37.56 -23.67
N VAL A 672 26.06 37.72 -22.43
CA VAL A 672 24.69 38.13 -22.12
C VAL A 672 24.55 39.64 -22.34
N PRO A 673 23.51 40.11 -23.05
CA PRO A 673 23.24 41.54 -23.15
C PRO A 673 23.10 42.19 -21.76
N GLU A 674 23.77 43.33 -21.55
CA GLU A 674 23.81 44.02 -20.26
C GLU A 674 22.41 44.28 -19.69
N ALA A 675 21.45 44.64 -20.55
CA ALA A 675 20.06 44.87 -20.15
C ALA A 675 19.37 43.63 -19.59
N ASP A 676 19.61 42.46 -20.18
CA ASP A 676 19.00 41.19 -19.76
C ASP A 676 19.63 40.70 -18.46
N GLY A 677 20.97 40.80 -18.35
CA GLY A 677 21.68 40.50 -17.11
C GLY A 677 21.26 41.40 -15.94
N LYS A 678 21.06 42.70 -16.19
CA LYS A 678 20.57 43.66 -15.19
C LYS A 678 19.12 43.41 -14.80
N ALA A 679 18.26 43.05 -15.77
CA ALA A 679 16.86 42.71 -15.50
C ALA A 679 16.74 41.50 -14.57
N LEU A 680 17.55 40.46 -14.79
CA LEU A 680 17.58 39.29 -13.91
C LEU A 680 18.08 39.64 -12.50
N GLU A 681 19.14 40.43 -12.39
CA GLU A 681 19.64 40.93 -11.10
C GLU A 681 18.56 41.67 -10.30
N ASP A 682 17.84 42.59 -10.95
CA ASP A 682 16.77 43.38 -10.34
C ASP A 682 15.58 42.52 -9.91
N ALA A 683 15.20 41.54 -10.73
CA ALA A 683 14.12 40.62 -10.41
C ALA A 683 14.46 39.71 -9.22
N LEU A 684 15.71 39.21 -9.13
CA LEU A 684 16.19 38.46 -7.96
C LEU A 684 16.12 39.31 -6.68
N LYS A 685 16.56 40.58 -6.76
CA LYS A 685 16.46 41.54 -5.65
C LYS A 685 15.02 41.83 -5.23
N ALA A 686 14.09 41.93 -6.18
CA ALA A 686 12.67 42.17 -5.91
C ALA A 686 11.96 40.95 -5.31
N ALA A 687 12.32 39.73 -5.73
CA ALA A 687 11.76 38.48 -5.22
C ALA A 687 12.16 38.17 -3.77
N ARG A 688 13.37 38.57 -3.38
CA ARG A 688 13.95 38.18 -2.09
C ARG A 688 13.13 38.61 -0.86
N PRO A 689 12.64 39.87 -0.74
CA PRO A 689 11.79 40.27 0.36
C PRO A 689 10.53 39.40 0.52
N GLU A 690 9.87 39.05 -0.59
CA GLU A 690 8.66 38.22 -0.56
C GLU A 690 8.96 36.78 -0.12
N ILE A 691 10.12 36.23 -0.50
CA ILE A 691 10.58 34.92 -0.01
C ILE A 691 10.79 34.94 1.50
N LEU A 692 11.47 35.96 2.03
CA LEU A 692 11.76 36.09 3.46
C LEU A 692 10.49 36.29 4.30
N GLU A 693 9.50 36.98 3.75
CA GLU A 693 8.21 37.21 4.40
C GLU A 693 7.19 36.08 4.19
N GLU A 694 7.49 35.09 3.35
CA GLU A 694 6.55 34.05 2.90
C GLU A 694 5.26 34.66 2.29
N LYS A 695 5.42 35.74 1.52
CA LYS A 695 4.35 36.51 0.86
C LYS A 695 4.59 36.67 -0.64
N ALA A 696 4.99 35.60 -1.31
CA ALA A 696 5.15 35.57 -2.75
C ALA A 696 3.86 36.04 -3.47
N THR A 697 4.05 36.82 -4.53
CA THR A 697 2.96 37.30 -5.39
C THR A 697 3.17 36.80 -6.81
N GLN A 698 2.06 36.55 -7.51
CA GLN A 698 2.12 36.13 -8.92
C GLN A 698 2.89 37.14 -9.80
N PRO A 699 2.70 38.47 -9.68
CA PRO A 699 3.48 39.43 -10.46
C PRO A 699 5.00 39.32 -10.27
N THR A 700 5.47 39.06 -9.04
CA THR A 700 6.90 38.90 -8.74
C THR A 700 7.44 37.59 -9.34
N ILE A 701 6.66 36.50 -9.27
CA ILE A 701 6.99 35.24 -9.93
C ILE A 701 7.10 35.42 -11.44
N ASP A 702 6.10 36.05 -12.06
CA ASP A 702 6.06 36.27 -13.52
C ASP A 702 7.22 37.16 -13.97
N ALA A 703 7.53 38.22 -13.22
CA ALA A 703 8.65 39.11 -13.53
C ALA A 703 10.01 38.38 -13.43
N LEU A 704 10.21 37.58 -12.39
CA LEU A 704 11.44 36.80 -12.22
C LEU A 704 11.58 35.71 -13.29
N GLN A 705 10.51 34.96 -13.56
CA GLN A 705 10.51 33.94 -14.61
C GLN A 705 10.82 34.57 -15.97
N SER A 706 10.16 35.68 -16.31
CA SER A 706 10.39 36.36 -17.58
C SER A 706 11.81 36.88 -17.72
N ALA A 707 12.41 37.42 -16.64
CA ALA A 707 13.80 37.88 -16.67
C ALA A 707 14.78 36.71 -16.78
N TYR A 708 14.49 35.60 -16.12
CA TYR A 708 15.29 34.38 -16.18
C TYR A 708 15.24 33.72 -17.56
N ASP A 709 14.05 33.56 -18.14
CA ASP A 709 13.88 33.03 -19.50
C ASP A 709 14.65 33.88 -20.52
N LYS A 710 14.53 35.21 -20.40
CA LYS A 710 15.23 36.15 -21.28
C LYS A 710 16.75 36.06 -21.14
N PHE A 711 17.26 35.90 -19.92
CA PHE A 711 18.68 35.66 -19.66
C PHE A 711 19.15 34.36 -20.33
N CYS A 712 18.39 33.27 -20.19
CA CYS A 712 18.70 31.97 -20.79
C CYS A 712 18.72 31.96 -22.32
N GLU A 713 18.00 32.87 -23.00
CA GLU A 713 18.08 32.99 -24.46
C GLU A 713 19.49 33.35 -24.97
N SER A 714 20.32 33.99 -24.14
CA SER A 714 21.67 34.45 -24.50
C SER A 714 22.80 33.85 -23.65
N TYR A 715 22.47 33.29 -22.49
CA TYR A 715 23.41 32.57 -21.63
C TYR A 715 23.75 31.20 -22.23
N ALA A 716 24.87 31.13 -22.95
CA ALA A 716 25.40 29.87 -23.44
C ALA A 716 26.22 29.18 -22.35
N ASP A 717 25.61 28.19 -21.69
CA ASP A 717 26.28 27.37 -20.67
C ASP A 717 27.29 26.39 -21.32
N PRO A 718 28.61 26.59 -21.15
CA PRO A 718 29.60 25.70 -21.75
C PRO A 718 29.62 24.30 -21.14
N GLN A 719 29.06 24.11 -19.93
CA GLN A 719 29.01 22.80 -19.30
C GLN A 719 28.13 21.84 -20.10
N LEU A 720 27.04 22.32 -20.71
CA LEU A 720 26.19 21.51 -21.60
C LEU A 720 26.98 20.94 -22.79
N ALA A 721 27.89 21.72 -23.36
CA ALA A 721 28.75 21.26 -24.45
C ALA A 721 29.79 20.23 -23.97
N ARG A 722 30.36 20.43 -22.77
CA ARG A 722 31.29 19.48 -22.14
C ARG A 722 30.59 18.15 -21.85
N ASP A 723 29.40 18.18 -21.26
CA ASP A 723 28.61 16.98 -20.93
C ASP A 723 28.21 16.21 -22.20
N ALA A 724 27.79 16.92 -23.27
CA ALA A 724 27.50 16.31 -24.55
C ALA A 724 28.74 15.66 -25.19
N TYR A 725 29.91 16.30 -25.08
CA TYR A 725 31.17 15.76 -25.54
C TYR A 725 31.56 14.49 -24.77
N ASP A 726 31.46 14.51 -23.44
CA ASP A 726 31.80 13.36 -22.59
C ASP A 726 30.85 12.17 -22.83
N LYS A 727 29.57 12.44 -23.08
CA LYS A 727 28.61 11.42 -23.53
C LYS A 727 29.00 10.82 -24.88
N ALA A 728 29.37 11.66 -25.86
CA ALA A 728 29.85 11.20 -27.16
C ALA A 728 31.15 10.38 -27.05
N GLN A 729 32.07 10.80 -26.17
CA GLN A 729 33.31 10.08 -25.89
C GLN A 729 33.01 8.70 -25.30
N THR A 730 32.13 8.61 -24.32
CA THR A 730 31.71 7.34 -23.71
C THR A 730 31.11 6.40 -24.76
N MET A 731 30.27 6.93 -25.66
CA MET A 731 29.69 6.14 -26.75
C MET A 731 30.77 5.63 -27.70
N LEU A 732 31.70 6.50 -28.13
CA LEU A 732 32.80 6.15 -29.02
C LEU A 732 33.74 5.10 -28.40
N ASP A 733 34.09 5.25 -27.11
CA ASP A 733 34.97 4.34 -26.38
C ASP A 733 34.35 2.94 -26.21
N SER A 734 33.01 2.88 -26.15
CA SER A 734 32.26 1.62 -26.03
C SER A 734 31.96 0.93 -27.35
N ALA A 735 32.16 1.60 -28.49
CA ALA A 735 31.82 1.11 -29.81
C ALA A 735 32.96 0.28 -30.42
N VAL A 736 32.60 -0.82 -31.11
CA VAL A 736 33.55 -1.67 -31.84
C VAL A 736 33.13 -1.76 -33.30
N VAL A 737 34.09 -1.59 -34.21
CA VAL A 737 33.85 -1.65 -35.65
C VAL A 737 33.85 -3.10 -36.15
N GLY A 738 32.87 -3.45 -36.97
CA GLY A 738 32.82 -4.75 -37.64
C GLY A 738 31.45 -5.08 -38.24
N THR A 739 31.15 -6.36 -38.41
CA THR A 739 29.93 -6.87 -39.08
C THR A 739 29.06 -7.77 -38.21
N GLU A 740 29.44 -8.03 -36.96
CA GLU A 740 28.71 -8.86 -36.01
C GLU A 740 27.69 -8.03 -35.20
N LEU A 741 26.74 -8.71 -34.54
CA LEU A 741 25.69 -8.05 -33.75
C LEU A 741 26.27 -7.08 -32.71
N GLY A 742 25.77 -5.83 -32.73
CA GLY A 742 26.19 -4.78 -31.82
C GLY A 742 27.54 -4.14 -32.18
N GLN A 743 28.14 -4.49 -33.32
CA GLN A 743 29.23 -3.73 -33.93
C GLN A 743 28.67 -2.62 -34.82
N VAL A 744 29.46 -1.56 -35.01
CA VAL A 744 29.10 -0.37 -35.80
C VAL A 744 29.94 -0.28 -37.07
N SER A 745 29.53 0.54 -38.04
CA SER A 745 30.29 0.72 -39.27
C SER A 745 31.55 1.58 -39.05
N GLN A 746 32.62 1.30 -39.82
CA GLN A 746 33.85 2.11 -39.79
C GLN A 746 33.56 3.57 -40.15
N GLU A 747 32.69 3.81 -41.13
CA GLU A 747 32.30 5.14 -41.60
C GLU A 747 31.67 5.97 -40.48
N ALA A 748 30.73 5.40 -39.72
CA ALA A 748 30.04 6.11 -38.66
C ALA A 748 30.95 6.35 -37.43
N TYR A 749 31.82 5.38 -37.12
CA TYR A 749 32.85 5.51 -36.07
C TYR A 749 33.82 6.66 -36.37
N ASP A 750 34.37 6.69 -37.60
CA ASP A 750 35.28 7.75 -38.03
C ASP A 750 34.58 9.11 -38.11
N ASN A 751 33.30 9.14 -38.50
CA ASN A 751 32.49 10.35 -38.49
C ASN A 751 32.34 10.93 -37.07
N LEU A 752 31.95 10.13 -36.08
CA LEU A 752 31.82 10.60 -34.69
C LEU A 752 33.16 11.11 -34.17
N LYS A 753 34.25 10.37 -34.37
CA LYS A 753 35.60 10.77 -33.96
C LYS A 753 36.03 12.11 -34.57
N SER A 754 35.75 12.32 -35.86
CA SER A 754 36.05 13.56 -36.58
C SER A 754 35.23 14.76 -36.07
N VAL A 755 33.91 14.55 -35.87
CA VAL A 755 33.01 15.57 -35.32
C VAL A 755 33.42 15.96 -33.91
N MET A 756 33.76 14.98 -33.07
CA MET A 756 34.28 15.24 -31.72
C MET A 756 35.56 16.07 -31.75
N ALA A 757 36.54 15.74 -32.60
CA ALA A 757 37.75 16.53 -32.74
C ALA A 757 37.45 17.99 -33.11
N THR A 758 36.49 18.21 -34.03
CA THR A 758 36.04 19.56 -34.42
C THR A 758 35.33 20.30 -33.29
N CYS A 759 34.47 19.61 -32.53
CA CYS A 759 33.73 20.21 -31.42
C CYS A 759 34.64 20.56 -30.25
N LYS A 760 35.67 19.74 -29.98
CA LYS A 760 36.62 19.97 -28.89
C LYS A 760 37.27 21.35 -28.95
N ASP A 761 37.65 21.81 -30.15
CA ASP A 761 38.28 23.12 -30.34
C ASP A 761 37.30 24.30 -30.17
N LYS A 762 35.99 24.04 -30.28
CA LYS A 762 34.91 25.04 -30.10
C LYS A 762 34.45 25.19 -28.66
N ILE A 763 34.65 24.17 -27.83
CA ILE A 763 34.26 24.18 -26.41
C ILE A 763 35.23 25.06 -25.63
N GLN A 764 34.77 26.26 -25.25
CA GLN A 764 35.53 27.27 -24.52
C GLN A 764 34.78 27.68 -23.25
N ASN A 765 35.48 28.29 -22.29
CA ASN A 765 34.84 28.81 -21.06
C ASN A 765 33.86 29.96 -21.36
N VAL A 766 34.01 30.62 -22.49
CA VAL A 766 33.08 31.63 -23.02
C VAL A 766 32.80 31.28 -24.47
N MET A 767 31.55 31.04 -24.80
CA MET A 767 31.10 30.69 -26.16
C MET A 767 29.74 31.35 -26.44
N THR A 768 29.36 31.46 -27.72
CA THR A 768 28.05 32.01 -28.09
C THR A 768 26.97 30.92 -28.07
N MET A 769 25.71 31.33 -27.97
CA MET A 769 24.57 30.39 -28.05
C MET A 769 24.53 29.65 -29.38
N GLU A 770 24.95 30.30 -30.47
CA GLU A 770 25.09 29.69 -31.80
C GLU A 770 26.13 28.56 -31.78
N THR A 771 27.32 28.81 -31.22
CA THR A 771 28.37 27.78 -31.11
C THR A 771 27.94 26.64 -30.20
N LEU A 772 27.25 26.93 -29.08
CA LEU A 772 26.73 25.90 -28.18
C LEU A 772 25.74 24.99 -28.92
N THR A 773 24.76 25.58 -29.59
CA THR A 773 23.76 24.86 -30.39
C THR A 773 24.41 24.04 -31.50
N GLU A 774 25.41 24.59 -32.18
CA GLU A 774 26.16 23.88 -33.22
C GLU A 774 26.88 22.64 -32.67
N VAL A 775 27.57 22.77 -31.52
CA VAL A 775 28.26 21.64 -30.87
C VAL A 775 27.28 20.55 -30.45
N LEU A 776 26.18 20.92 -29.78
CA LEU A 776 25.16 19.98 -29.33
C LEU A 776 24.56 19.19 -30.51
N ASN A 777 24.10 19.90 -31.54
CA ASN A 777 23.49 19.27 -32.72
C ASN A 777 24.49 18.39 -33.48
N SER A 778 25.74 18.84 -33.65
CA SER A 778 26.75 18.07 -34.37
C SER A 778 27.08 16.76 -33.67
N LEU A 779 27.26 16.80 -32.35
CA LEU A 779 27.53 15.61 -31.54
C LEU A 779 26.31 14.68 -31.52
N GLU A 780 25.10 15.20 -31.35
CA GLU A 780 23.87 14.40 -31.36
C GLU A 780 23.67 13.70 -32.72
N GLU A 781 23.79 14.42 -33.84
CA GLU A 781 23.64 13.85 -35.17
C GLU A 781 24.69 12.76 -35.42
N ALA A 782 25.94 12.97 -35.02
CA ALA A 782 27.01 12.00 -35.17
C ALA A 782 26.82 10.75 -34.30
N CYS A 783 26.38 10.92 -33.04
CA CYS A 783 25.99 9.81 -32.16
C CYS A 783 24.82 9.01 -32.75
N ASN A 784 23.78 9.68 -33.25
CA ASN A 784 22.62 9.04 -33.87
C ASN A 784 23.03 8.23 -35.12
N LYS A 785 23.94 8.77 -35.94
CA LYS A 785 24.51 8.04 -37.10
C LYS A 785 25.29 6.80 -36.66
N LEU A 786 26.06 6.88 -35.58
CA LEU A 786 26.77 5.72 -35.03
C LEU A 786 25.78 4.63 -34.59
N VAL A 787 24.79 5.00 -33.79
CA VAL A 787 23.73 4.11 -33.31
C VAL A 787 22.98 3.47 -34.49
N ALA A 788 22.60 4.25 -35.49
CA ALA A 788 21.89 3.75 -36.67
C ALA A 788 22.75 2.82 -37.55
N SER A 789 24.08 2.87 -37.43
CA SER A 789 24.99 1.97 -38.15
C SER A 789 25.20 0.63 -37.45
N ALA A 790 24.68 0.46 -36.23
CA ALA A 790 24.85 -0.77 -35.47
C ALA A 790 24.17 -1.95 -36.16
N VAL A 791 24.84 -3.09 -36.19
CA VAL A 791 24.26 -4.35 -36.68
C VAL A 791 23.24 -4.83 -35.64
N MET A 792 21.95 -4.62 -35.93
CA MET A 792 20.83 -4.99 -35.07
C MET A 792 20.41 -6.46 -35.26
N PRO A 793 19.77 -7.11 -34.27
CA PRO A 793 19.13 -8.40 -34.46
C PRO A 793 18.11 -8.35 -35.60
N ALA A 794 18.17 -9.33 -36.50
CA ALA A 794 17.33 -9.36 -37.68
C ALA A 794 15.93 -9.90 -37.35
N ALA A 795 14.90 -9.30 -37.96
CA ALA A 795 13.56 -9.84 -37.88
C ALA A 795 13.46 -11.22 -38.54
N ASN A 796 12.50 -12.02 -38.07
CA ASN A 796 12.21 -13.40 -38.45
C ASN A 796 13.38 -14.37 -38.19
N LYS A 797 14.18 -14.09 -37.15
CA LYS A 797 15.22 -14.98 -36.64
C LYS A 797 14.99 -15.32 -35.17
N TYR A 798 15.57 -16.44 -34.76
CA TYR A 798 15.48 -16.96 -33.40
C TYR A 798 16.72 -16.57 -32.61
N TYR A 799 16.53 -16.14 -31.37
CA TYR A 799 17.59 -15.66 -30.49
C TYR A 799 17.46 -16.23 -29.08
N TYR A 800 18.61 -16.50 -28.47
CA TYR A 800 18.75 -16.44 -27.02
C TYR A 800 18.97 -14.98 -26.61
N ILE A 801 18.24 -14.53 -25.60
CA ILE A 801 18.38 -13.18 -25.03
C ILE A 801 19.15 -13.31 -23.71
N LEU A 802 20.44 -13.01 -23.75
CA LEU A 802 21.38 -13.27 -22.67
C LEU A 802 21.64 -12.01 -21.86
N SER A 803 21.46 -12.09 -20.54
CA SER A 803 21.82 -11.01 -19.61
C SER A 803 23.30 -10.65 -19.68
N THR A 804 23.64 -9.36 -19.81
CA THR A 804 25.02 -8.89 -19.65
C THR A 804 25.28 -8.12 -18.36
N GLY A 805 24.23 -7.89 -17.55
CA GLY A 805 24.31 -7.21 -16.26
C GLY A 805 25.06 -7.98 -15.18
N ASN A 806 25.50 -7.27 -14.15
CA ASN A 806 26.39 -7.82 -13.11
C ASN A 806 25.73 -8.90 -12.24
N ALA A 807 24.40 -8.85 -12.06
CA ALA A 807 23.70 -9.75 -11.15
C ALA A 807 23.66 -11.21 -11.66
N LEU A 808 23.36 -11.41 -12.94
CA LEU A 808 23.15 -12.74 -13.55
C LEU A 808 23.67 -12.78 -14.99
N LYS A 809 24.93 -12.40 -15.18
CA LYS A 809 25.60 -12.43 -16.49
C LYS A 809 25.54 -13.81 -17.15
N ASN A 810 25.33 -13.82 -18.47
CA ASN A 810 25.21 -15.00 -19.34
C ASN A 810 23.99 -15.90 -19.07
N THR A 811 22.96 -15.37 -18.42
CA THR A 811 21.72 -16.11 -18.15
C THR A 811 20.68 -15.77 -19.22
N ALA A 812 20.04 -16.78 -19.81
CA ALA A 812 19.02 -16.59 -20.83
C ALA A 812 17.65 -16.28 -20.22
N ILE A 813 16.90 -15.38 -20.86
CA ILE A 813 15.48 -15.15 -20.53
C ILE A 813 14.63 -16.30 -21.06
N ALA A 814 13.72 -16.81 -20.22
CA ALA A 814 12.75 -17.81 -20.61
C ALA A 814 11.31 -17.44 -20.22
N ALA A 815 10.35 -18.09 -20.87
CA ALA A 815 8.98 -18.12 -20.40
C ALA A 815 8.80 -19.28 -19.41
N ALA A 816 8.26 -19.04 -18.22
CA ALA A 816 8.25 -20.08 -17.18
C ALA A 816 7.29 -21.26 -17.48
N ASN A 817 6.23 -21.03 -18.26
CA ASN A 817 5.31 -22.05 -18.80
C ASN A 817 4.32 -21.38 -19.79
N ASN A 818 3.45 -22.17 -20.43
CA ASN A 818 2.47 -21.70 -21.41
C ASN A 818 1.19 -21.11 -20.80
N LYS A 819 1.18 -20.65 -19.55
CA LYS A 819 0.02 -19.97 -18.96
C LYS A 819 -0.02 -18.50 -19.43
N ASP A 820 -1.17 -18.04 -19.88
CA ASP A 820 -1.35 -16.64 -20.26
C ASP A 820 -1.12 -15.71 -19.05
N GLY A 821 -0.27 -14.69 -19.23
CA GLY A 821 0.17 -13.79 -18.17
C GLY A 821 1.27 -14.34 -17.26
N GLN A 822 1.93 -15.45 -17.63
CA GLN A 822 3.00 -16.03 -16.83
C GLN A 822 4.26 -15.16 -16.87
N HIS A 823 4.83 -14.86 -15.70
CA HIS A 823 6.06 -14.07 -15.57
C HIS A 823 7.24 -14.72 -16.29
N LEU A 824 8.10 -13.87 -16.84
CA LEU A 824 9.39 -14.30 -17.38
C LEU A 824 10.29 -14.84 -16.27
N THR A 825 11.08 -15.85 -16.62
CA THR A 825 12.11 -16.44 -15.78
C THR A 825 13.47 -16.33 -16.46
N MET A 826 14.49 -16.87 -15.82
CA MET A 826 15.87 -16.83 -16.31
C MET A 826 16.60 -18.12 -15.92
N GLY A 827 17.45 -18.63 -16.82
CA GLY A 827 18.13 -19.90 -16.64
C GLY A 827 19.19 -20.19 -17.71
N ALA A 828 19.41 -21.48 -17.98
CA ALA A 828 20.45 -21.99 -18.89
C ALA A 828 21.83 -21.37 -18.60
N ARG A 829 22.29 -21.55 -17.35
CA ARG A 829 23.58 -21.05 -16.89
C ARG A 829 24.33 -22.14 -16.15
N THR A 830 25.57 -22.37 -16.52
CA THR A 830 26.45 -23.33 -15.86
C THR A 830 26.86 -22.86 -14.46
N ALA A 831 27.37 -23.77 -13.63
CA ALA A 831 27.79 -23.45 -12.27
C ALA A 831 28.97 -22.44 -12.20
N ASP A 832 29.80 -22.38 -13.24
CA ASP A 832 30.90 -21.41 -13.40
C ASP A 832 30.43 -20.07 -14.04
N GLY A 833 29.14 -19.96 -14.39
CA GLY A 833 28.51 -18.73 -14.80
C GLY A 833 28.57 -18.42 -16.30
N ALA A 834 28.85 -19.41 -17.13
CA ALA A 834 28.72 -19.35 -18.59
C ALA A 834 27.28 -19.64 -19.03
N PHE A 835 26.94 -19.27 -20.27
CA PHE A 835 25.67 -19.66 -20.89
C PHE A 835 25.71 -21.17 -21.19
N ASP A 836 24.70 -21.90 -20.74
CA ASP A 836 24.54 -23.33 -20.97
C ASP A 836 23.71 -23.58 -22.23
N GLU A 837 24.34 -23.38 -23.38
CA GLU A 837 23.70 -23.55 -24.69
C GLU A 837 23.20 -24.98 -24.93
N ALA A 838 23.88 -25.99 -24.37
CA ALA A 838 23.47 -27.39 -24.50
C ALA A 838 22.11 -27.63 -23.84
N THR A 839 21.87 -27.03 -22.67
CA THR A 839 20.55 -27.06 -22.03
C THR A 839 19.54 -26.22 -22.82
N ALA A 840 19.89 -24.99 -23.20
CA ALA A 840 18.96 -24.08 -23.87
C ALA A 840 18.48 -24.61 -25.24
N MET A 841 19.34 -25.32 -25.98
CA MET A 841 19.05 -25.84 -27.31
C MET A 841 17.93 -26.88 -27.35
N HIS A 842 17.67 -27.58 -26.23
CA HIS A 842 16.61 -28.59 -26.13
C HIS A 842 15.44 -28.17 -25.24
N ASN A 843 15.42 -26.90 -24.85
CA ASN A 843 14.41 -26.30 -23.97
C ASN A 843 13.92 -25.00 -24.59
N TYR A 844 12.92 -25.12 -25.48
CA TYR A 844 12.50 -24.02 -26.36
C TYR A 844 11.88 -22.83 -25.61
N GLU A 845 11.62 -22.93 -24.31
CA GLU A 845 11.27 -21.79 -23.48
C GLU A 845 12.37 -20.73 -23.36
N PHE A 846 13.65 -21.05 -23.66
CA PHE A 846 14.75 -20.08 -23.70
C PHE A 846 14.90 -19.34 -25.04
N MET A 847 14.16 -19.77 -26.07
CA MET A 847 14.29 -19.26 -27.43
C MET A 847 13.20 -18.24 -27.75
N TRP A 848 13.59 -17.17 -28.46
CA TRP A 848 12.70 -16.08 -28.83
C TRP A 848 12.79 -15.79 -30.33
N LEU A 849 11.67 -15.85 -31.03
CA LEU A 849 11.51 -15.34 -32.38
C LEU A 849 11.31 -13.82 -32.33
N LEU A 850 12.22 -13.07 -32.96
CA LEU A 850 12.04 -11.64 -33.18
C LEU A 850 11.22 -11.43 -34.45
N GLU A 851 9.94 -11.12 -34.33
CA GLU A 851 9.07 -10.80 -35.47
C GLU A 851 9.05 -9.29 -35.73
N GLN A 852 8.76 -8.91 -36.99
CA GLN A 852 8.48 -7.52 -37.36
C GLN A 852 7.28 -7.48 -38.31
N ASP A 853 6.34 -6.56 -38.08
CA ASP A 853 5.21 -6.36 -38.99
C ASP A 853 5.47 -5.32 -40.10
N GLU A 854 4.48 -5.13 -40.97
CA GLU A 854 4.54 -4.20 -42.11
C GLU A 854 4.72 -2.73 -41.68
N ASP A 855 4.28 -2.37 -40.47
CA ASP A 855 4.44 -1.03 -39.88
C ASP A 855 5.80 -0.86 -39.18
N GLY A 856 6.62 -1.91 -39.15
CA GLY A 856 7.93 -1.94 -38.52
C GLY A 856 7.92 -2.15 -37.01
N LYS A 857 6.78 -2.53 -36.41
CA LYS A 857 6.73 -2.88 -34.99
C LYS A 857 7.36 -4.24 -34.77
N GLN A 858 8.14 -4.36 -33.70
CA GLN A 858 8.84 -5.58 -33.33
C GLN A 858 8.08 -6.33 -32.22
N TYR A 859 8.20 -7.65 -32.24
CA TYR A 859 7.57 -8.54 -31.26
C TYR A 859 8.56 -9.63 -30.89
N LEU A 860 8.65 -9.97 -29.60
CA LEU A 860 9.40 -11.13 -29.15
C LEU A 860 8.42 -12.23 -28.80
N ARG A 861 8.44 -13.32 -29.58
CA ARG A 861 7.57 -14.47 -29.39
C ARG A 861 8.38 -15.65 -28.90
N ASN A 862 8.03 -16.18 -27.75
CA ASN A 862 8.72 -17.32 -27.18
C ASN A 862 8.36 -18.62 -27.92
N VAL A 863 9.37 -19.43 -28.25
CA VAL A 863 9.20 -20.63 -29.08
C VAL A 863 8.46 -21.74 -28.31
N GLY A 864 8.88 -22.01 -27.07
CA GLY A 864 8.27 -23.05 -26.23
C GLY A 864 6.80 -22.81 -25.90
N THR A 865 6.40 -21.52 -25.79
CA THR A 865 5.03 -21.13 -25.43
C THR A 865 4.14 -20.71 -26.60
N GLY A 866 4.74 -20.24 -27.69
CA GLY A 866 4.02 -19.56 -28.77
C GLY A 866 3.52 -18.16 -28.39
N PHE A 867 3.81 -17.67 -27.18
CA PHE A 867 3.29 -16.42 -26.63
C PHE A 867 4.27 -15.26 -26.77
N TYR A 868 3.74 -14.04 -26.75
CA TYR A 868 4.48 -12.80 -26.91
C TYR A 868 4.90 -12.20 -25.56
N MET A 869 6.11 -11.63 -25.51
CA MET A 869 6.56 -10.84 -24.37
C MET A 869 5.64 -9.63 -24.16
N ASN A 870 5.17 -9.44 -22.92
CA ASN A 870 4.23 -8.41 -22.54
C ASN A 870 4.64 -7.76 -21.21
N GLY A 871 4.50 -6.44 -21.09
CA GLY A 871 4.73 -5.72 -19.85
C GLY A 871 3.55 -4.88 -19.34
N ASN A 872 2.34 -5.12 -19.83
CA ASN A 872 1.13 -4.32 -19.58
C ASN A 872 0.25 -4.84 -18.42
N THR A 873 0.56 -6.01 -17.85
CA THR A 873 -0.36 -6.70 -16.92
C THR A 873 0.15 -6.75 -15.48
N THR A 874 1.44 -6.56 -15.24
CA THR A 874 2.09 -6.66 -13.93
C THR A 874 3.40 -5.87 -13.86
N ALA A 875 3.89 -5.61 -12.64
CA ALA A 875 5.21 -5.02 -12.41
C ALA A 875 6.36 -5.83 -13.06
N ASN A 876 6.18 -7.15 -13.16
CA ASN A 876 7.12 -8.06 -13.81
C ASN A 876 6.59 -8.42 -15.22
N PRO A 877 7.41 -8.28 -16.28
CA PRO A 877 7.06 -8.76 -17.62
C PRO A 877 6.63 -10.23 -17.64
N SER A 878 5.76 -10.56 -18.57
CA SER A 878 5.14 -11.87 -18.75
C SER A 878 5.10 -12.29 -20.22
N THR A 879 4.57 -13.48 -20.49
CA THR A 879 4.13 -13.88 -21.83
C THR A 879 2.60 -13.90 -21.94
N THR A 880 2.06 -13.63 -23.14
CA THR A 880 0.61 -13.71 -23.43
C THR A 880 0.34 -14.12 -24.87
N ALA A 881 -0.83 -14.69 -25.15
CA ALA A 881 -1.25 -14.96 -26.53
C ALA A 881 -1.43 -13.67 -27.36
N ALA A 882 -1.74 -12.55 -26.70
CA ALA A 882 -1.91 -11.25 -27.37
C ALA A 882 -0.59 -10.69 -27.91
N ARG A 883 -0.56 -10.37 -29.20
CA ARG A 883 0.61 -9.80 -29.87
C ARG A 883 0.95 -8.41 -29.32
N THR A 884 2.01 -8.33 -28.50
CA THR A 884 2.40 -7.12 -27.75
C THR A 884 3.73 -6.56 -28.26
N PRO A 885 3.80 -5.27 -28.65
CA PRO A 885 4.97 -4.71 -29.29
C PRO A 885 6.10 -4.39 -28.30
N VAL A 886 7.33 -4.60 -28.75
CA VAL A 886 8.58 -4.20 -28.08
C VAL A 886 9.46 -3.40 -29.06
N GLN A 887 10.56 -2.84 -28.57
CA GLN A 887 11.58 -2.24 -29.42
C GLN A 887 12.97 -2.66 -28.95
N ILE A 888 13.78 -3.17 -29.88
CA ILE A 888 15.20 -3.45 -29.62
C ILE A 888 16.01 -2.21 -29.97
N VAL A 889 16.79 -1.71 -29.00
CA VAL A 889 17.66 -0.55 -29.20
C VAL A 889 19.12 -0.90 -28.94
N TYR A 890 20.01 -0.26 -29.68
CA TYR A 890 21.45 -0.38 -29.45
C TYR A 890 21.83 0.23 -28.10
N GLY A 891 22.56 -0.53 -27.29
CA GLY A 891 23.10 -0.05 -26.01
C GLY A 891 24.57 0.32 -26.14
N LYS A 892 25.41 -0.69 -26.34
CA LYS A 892 26.87 -0.58 -26.53
C LYS A 892 27.39 -1.83 -27.26
N TYR A 893 28.71 -1.97 -27.45
CA TYR A 893 29.27 -3.12 -28.15
C TYR A 893 28.72 -4.46 -27.64
N GLY A 894 28.13 -5.22 -28.57
CA GLY A 894 27.55 -6.55 -28.33
C GLY A 894 26.33 -6.56 -27.41
N GLN A 895 25.75 -5.40 -27.10
CA GLN A 895 24.70 -5.25 -26.08
C GLN A 895 23.56 -4.33 -26.55
N PHE A 896 22.35 -4.81 -26.30
CA PHE A 896 21.10 -4.17 -26.68
C PHE A 896 20.22 -4.00 -25.45
N ASN A 897 19.24 -3.11 -25.54
CA ASN A 897 18.17 -3.02 -24.56
C ASN A 897 16.84 -3.42 -25.22
N VAL A 898 15.97 -4.07 -24.44
CA VAL A 898 14.60 -4.36 -24.84
C VAL A 898 13.69 -3.32 -24.19
N VAL A 899 13.05 -2.49 -25.01
CA VAL A 899 12.09 -1.48 -24.57
C VAL A 899 10.69 -2.06 -24.66
N ILE A 900 9.97 -2.02 -23.54
CA ILE A 900 8.59 -2.45 -23.42
C ILE A 900 7.69 -1.27 -23.79
N LEU A 901 6.94 -1.40 -24.90
CA LEU A 901 6.12 -0.30 -25.43
C LEU A 901 4.72 -0.24 -24.81
N GLU A 902 4.17 -1.38 -24.41
CA GLU A 902 2.96 -1.44 -23.60
C GLU A 902 3.32 -1.57 -22.12
N ASN A 903 3.30 -0.44 -21.43
CA ASN A 903 3.74 -0.34 -20.04
C ASN A 903 2.67 0.36 -19.20
N ASP A 904 2.21 -0.33 -18.15
CA ASP A 904 1.25 0.15 -17.15
C ASP A 904 1.90 0.98 -16.03
N SER A 905 3.24 1.11 -16.03
CA SER A 905 3.95 1.89 -15.02
C SER A 905 3.64 3.39 -15.13
N THR A 906 3.31 4.01 -13.99
CA THR A 906 3.14 5.46 -13.87
C THR A 906 4.46 6.22 -13.71
N GLU A 907 5.58 5.50 -13.52
CA GLU A 907 6.90 6.10 -13.37
C GLU A 907 7.55 6.34 -14.74
N SER A 908 7.58 7.61 -15.15
CA SER A 908 8.16 8.04 -16.43
C SER A 908 9.61 7.60 -16.57
N GLY A 909 9.90 6.72 -17.54
CA GLY A 909 11.26 6.24 -17.84
C GLY A 909 11.52 4.78 -17.45
N SER A 910 10.63 4.12 -16.69
CA SER A 910 10.76 2.71 -16.33
C SER A 910 10.24 1.77 -17.42
N ILE A 911 10.88 1.80 -18.60
CA ILE A 911 10.43 1.12 -19.84
C ILE A 911 11.37 0.00 -20.31
N TYR A 912 12.53 -0.17 -19.67
CA TYR A 912 13.54 -1.14 -20.10
C TYR A 912 13.37 -2.47 -19.37
N LEU A 913 13.51 -3.57 -20.10
CA LEU A 913 13.64 -4.90 -19.50
C LEU A 913 14.88 -4.93 -18.61
N ASN A 914 14.76 -5.46 -17.39
CA ASN A 914 15.80 -5.41 -16.37
C ASN A 914 15.93 -6.75 -15.64
N ASN A 915 17.16 -7.19 -15.41
CA ASN A 915 17.46 -8.42 -14.70
C ASN A 915 17.97 -8.15 -13.28
N ASN A 916 17.07 -8.16 -12.30
CA ASN A 916 17.45 -7.94 -10.91
C ASN A 916 17.54 -9.27 -10.14
N ALA A 917 18.69 -9.94 -10.25
CA ALA A 917 19.21 -11.10 -9.45
C ALA A 917 18.33 -12.35 -9.24
N SER A 918 17.01 -12.26 -9.37
CA SER A 918 16.03 -13.31 -9.09
C SER A 918 14.78 -13.19 -9.97
N ASN A 919 14.54 -12.04 -10.62
CA ASN A 919 13.37 -11.80 -11.48
C ASN A 919 13.74 -10.94 -12.69
N VAL A 920 12.93 -11.05 -13.75
CA VAL A 920 12.91 -10.10 -14.87
C VAL A 920 11.83 -9.05 -14.58
N ASN A 921 12.21 -7.76 -14.64
CA ASN A 921 11.37 -6.62 -14.27
C ASN A 921 11.40 -5.54 -15.37
N LYS A 922 10.66 -4.45 -15.16
CA LYS A 922 10.82 -3.18 -15.91
C LYS A 922 11.56 -2.17 -15.03
N TYR A 923 12.48 -1.41 -15.60
CA TYR A 923 13.23 -0.41 -14.85
C TYR A 923 13.69 0.77 -15.70
N PHE A 924 14.24 1.79 -15.04
CA PHE A 924 15.04 2.81 -15.67
C PHE A 924 16.32 2.18 -16.23
N LEU A 925 16.89 2.75 -17.29
CA LEU A 925 18.10 2.22 -17.91
C LEU A 925 19.25 2.15 -16.88
N ASP A 926 19.72 0.95 -16.58
CA ASP A 926 20.88 0.68 -15.72
C ASP A 926 21.74 -0.45 -16.31
N ASP A 927 22.77 -0.88 -15.58
CA ASP A 927 23.67 -1.96 -16.02
C ASP A 927 22.99 -3.33 -16.17
N ASN A 928 21.82 -3.54 -15.57
CA ASN A 928 21.05 -4.79 -15.65
C ASN A 928 20.05 -4.81 -16.81
N CYS A 929 19.93 -3.71 -17.56
CA CYS A 929 19.07 -3.59 -18.73
C CYS A 929 19.72 -4.02 -20.05
N TYR A 930 20.98 -4.44 -20.04
CA TYR A 930 21.73 -4.79 -21.23
C TYR A 930 21.70 -6.30 -21.50
N TYR A 931 21.50 -6.66 -22.77
CA TYR A 931 21.37 -8.02 -23.25
C TYR A 931 22.19 -8.26 -24.51
N ALA A 932 22.82 -9.44 -24.61
CA ALA A 932 23.36 -9.95 -25.85
C ALA A 932 22.30 -10.80 -26.56
N PHE A 933 22.20 -10.66 -27.88
CA PHE A 933 21.36 -11.50 -28.73
C PHE A 933 22.29 -12.52 -29.41
N GLN A 934 22.09 -13.79 -29.12
CA GLN A 934 22.80 -14.90 -29.78
C GLN A 934 21.82 -15.61 -30.70
N GLU A 935 22.10 -15.64 -32.00
CA GLU A 935 21.25 -16.34 -32.98
C GLU A 935 21.24 -17.84 -32.67
N VAL A 936 20.04 -18.44 -32.69
CA VAL A 936 19.88 -19.88 -32.44
C VAL A 936 20.22 -20.65 -33.70
N ASP A 937 21.12 -21.62 -33.58
CA ASP A 937 21.37 -22.64 -34.59
C ASP A 937 20.61 -23.91 -34.20
N PHE A 938 19.53 -24.21 -34.93
CA PHE A 938 18.80 -25.46 -34.72
C PHE A 938 19.64 -26.57 -35.36
N SER A 939 20.10 -27.52 -34.56
CA SER A 939 20.84 -28.70 -35.04
C SER A 939 20.11 -29.42 -36.18
N ASP A 940 20.82 -30.28 -36.93
CA ASP A 940 20.25 -31.03 -38.07
C ASP A 940 18.95 -31.79 -37.74
N ASP A 941 18.83 -32.29 -36.49
CA ASP A 941 17.64 -32.96 -35.95
C ASP A 941 17.06 -32.15 -34.77
N PRO A 942 16.23 -31.12 -35.03
CA PRO A 942 15.69 -30.25 -33.99
C PRO A 942 14.65 -30.98 -33.13
N PHE A 943 14.80 -30.89 -31.81
CA PHE A 943 13.81 -31.38 -30.83
C PHE A 943 13.80 -30.51 -29.58
N THR A 944 12.73 -30.63 -28.79
CA THR A 944 12.63 -30.03 -27.45
C THR A 944 12.05 -31.04 -26.46
N TYR A 945 12.50 -30.96 -25.21
CA TYR A 945 11.90 -31.72 -24.13
C TYR A 945 10.55 -31.13 -23.73
N VAL A 946 9.57 -32.01 -23.55
CA VAL A 946 8.24 -31.66 -23.06
C VAL A 946 7.88 -32.62 -21.94
N GLY A 947 7.43 -32.08 -20.80
CA GLY A 947 6.99 -32.90 -19.67
C GLY A 947 5.86 -33.86 -20.04
N VAL A 948 5.99 -35.12 -19.65
CA VAL A 948 5.02 -36.20 -19.88
C VAL A 948 4.65 -36.87 -18.55
N SER A 949 3.60 -37.68 -18.56
CA SER A 949 3.16 -38.47 -17.42
C SER A 949 2.79 -39.87 -17.87
N GLU A 950 2.83 -40.82 -16.95
CA GLU A 950 2.48 -42.21 -17.20
C GLU A 950 1.05 -42.34 -17.76
N GLY A 951 0.88 -43.20 -18.77
CA GLY A 951 -0.40 -43.48 -19.41
C GLY A 951 -0.82 -42.45 -20.46
N TRP A 952 -2.14 -42.24 -20.59
CA TRP A 952 -2.75 -41.43 -21.63
C TRP A 952 -2.89 -39.96 -21.23
N GLN A 953 -2.60 -39.08 -22.18
CA GLN A 953 -2.73 -37.63 -22.05
C GLN A 953 -3.00 -36.98 -23.40
N PHE A 954 -3.62 -35.81 -23.38
CA PHE A 954 -3.65 -34.93 -24.55
C PHE A 954 -2.49 -33.95 -24.52
N LYS A 955 -1.95 -33.66 -25.70
CA LYS A 955 -0.97 -32.59 -25.93
C LYS A 955 -1.45 -31.63 -27.01
N CYS A 956 -1.10 -30.36 -26.87
CA CYS A 956 -1.24 -29.31 -27.87
C CYS A 956 -0.03 -28.40 -27.73
N LEU A 957 0.77 -28.25 -28.77
CA LEU A 957 2.05 -27.52 -28.72
C LEU A 957 2.07 -26.39 -29.75
N PRO A 958 2.80 -25.28 -29.51
CA PRO A 958 2.76 -24.10 -30.36
C PRO A 958 3.54 -24.25 -31.68
N TYR A 959 4.28 -25.35 -31.84
CA TYR A 959 5.11 -25.69 -32.99
C TYR A 959 4.68 -27.04 -33.59
N ALA A 960 5.13 -27.33 -34.81
CA ALA A 960 4.85 -28.60 -35.46
C ALA A 960 5.71 -29.71 -34.84
N VAL A 961 5.09 -30.86 -34.56
CA VAL A 961 5.75 -32.03 -34.00
C VAL A 961 5.93 -33.07 -35.10
N VAL A 962 7.12 -33.69 -35.18
CA VAL A 962 7.49 -34.72 -36.16
C VAL A 962 8.08 -35.95 -35.45
N GLY A 963 7.30 -36.53 -34.53
CA GLY A 963 7.64 -37.73 -33.78
C GLY A 963 8.07 -37.48 -32.33
N CYS A 964 8.21 -38.58 -31.58
CA CYS A 964 8.65 -38.64 -30.18
C CYS A 964 9.42 -39.94 -29.91
N SER A 965 10.25 -39.99 -28.88
CA SER A 965 11.13 -41.15 -28.63
C SER A 965 10.58 -42.15 -27.61
N ASN A 966 9.88 -41.69 -26.57
CA ASN A 966 9.48 -42.52 -25.43
C ASN A 966 8.01 -42.95 -25.44
N GLY A 967 7.23 -42.49 -26.42
CA GLY A 967 5.81 -42.80 -26.52
C GLY A 967 5.30 -42.91 -27.96
N SER A 968 3.98 -42.86 -28.10
CA SER A 968 3.30 -42.85 -29.39
C SER A 968 2.23 -41.76 -29.44
N MET A 969 2.15 -41.10 -30.59
CA MET A 969 1.17 -40.05 -30.87
C MET A 969 -0.01 -40.61 -31.68
N TYR A 970 -1.19 -40.08 -31.42
CA TYR A 970 -2.42 -40.47 -32.10
C TYR A 970 -3.30 -39.26 -32.38
N LYS A 971 -3.92 -39.24 -33.56
CA LYS A 971 -5.02 -38.33 -33.88
C LYS A 971 -6.36 -38.93 -33.48
N VAL A 972 -7.30 -38.09 -33.08
CA VAL A 972 -8.68 -38.50 -32.77
C VAL A 972 -9.51 -38.50 -34.04
N LEU A 973 -10.15 -39.62 -34.36
CA LEU A 973 -11.05 -39.74 -35.51
C LEU A 973 -12.51 -39.42 -35.15
N GLY A 974 -12.97 -39.84 -33.97
CA GLY A 974 -14.35 -39.65 -33.52
C GLY A 974 -14.76 -40.64 -32.42
N ILE A 975 -16.07 -40.76 -32.20
CA ILE A 975 -16.69 -41.76 -31.30
C ILE A 975 -17.40 -42.83 -32.12
N ASN A 976 -17.20 -44.10 -31.80
CA ASN A 976 -17.88 -45.20 -32.48
C ASN A 976 -19.23 -45.57 -31.84
N SER A 977 -19.96 -46.51 -32.46
CA SER A 977 -21.26 -46.99 -31.96
C SER A 977 -21.20 -47.67 -30.58
N SER A 978 -20.01 -48.08 -30.13
CA SER A 978 -19.78 -48.72 -28.82
C SER A 978 -19.42 -47.72 -27.72
N ASN A 979 -19.52 -46.41 -27.98
CA ASN A 979 -19.13 -45.33 -27.06
C ASN A 979 -17.63 -45.36 -26.70
N GLN A 980 -16.78 -45.63 -27.70
CA GLN A 980 -15.33 -45.58 -27.56
C GLN A 980 -14.74 -44.42 -28.39
N LEU A 981 -13.71 -43.77 -27.87
CA LEU A 981 -12.90 -42.80 -28.61
C LEU A 981 -11.95 -43.56 -29.53
N VAL A 982 -12.03 -43.28 -30.84
CA VAL A 982 -11.24 -43.95 -31.86
C VAL A 982 -9.99 -43.13 -32.18
N LEU A 983 -8.83 -43.77 -32.05
CA LEU A 983 -7.51 -43.17 -32.23
C LEU A 983 -6.76 -43.83 -33.40
N GLN A 984 -6.07 -43.02 -34.19
CA GLN A 984 -5.18 -43.48 -35.26
C GLN A 984 -3.77 -42.98 -34.98
N ILE A 985 -2.75 -43.82 -35.12
CA ILE A 985 -1.34 -43.46 -35.02
C ILE A 985 -1.06 -42.24 -35.92
N ALA A 986 -0.34 -41.29 -35.35
CA ALA A 986 0.14 -40.09 -36.02
C ALA A 986 1.66 -40.01 -35.88
N GLU A 987 2.35 -39.67 -36.96
CA GLU A 987 3.79 -39.41 -36.94
C GLU A 987 4.09 -37.90 -36.85
N GLU A 988 3.08 -37.06 -37.09
CA GLU A 988 3.20 -35.61 -37.09
C GLU A 988 1.94 -34.93 -36.52
N ALA A 989 2.12 -33.73 -35.98
CA ALA A 989 1.03 -32.83 -35.60
C ALA A 989 1.39 -31.39 -35.98
N ALA A 990 0.49 -30.69 -36.67
CA ALA A 990 0.71 -29.30 -37.06
C ALA A 990 0.72 -28.36 -35.83
N PRO A 991 1.27 -27.12 -35.93
CA PRO A 991 1.28 -26.19 -34.81
C PRO A 991 -0.12 -25.94 -34.26
N GLY A 992 -0.30 -26.12 -32.95
CA GLY A 992 -1.55 -25.96 -32.20
C GLY A 992 -2.57 -27.07 -32.40
N GLU A 993 -2.27 -28.09 -33.21
CA GLU A 993 -3.17 -29.24 -33.39
C GLU A 993 -3.10 -30.15 -32.15
N PRO A 994 -4.24 -30.51 -31.53
CA PRO A 994 -4.23 -31.43 -30.41
C PRO A 994 -4.04 -32.88 -30.86
N PHE A 995 -3.27 -33.64 -30.09
CA PHE A 995 -3.08 -35.08 -30.29
C PHE A 995 -3.14 -35.83 -28.95
N ALA A 996 -3.57 -37.09 -29.00
CA ALA A 996 -3.43 -38.00 -27.87
C ALA A 996 -2.02 -38.58 -27.87
N TYR A 997 -1.42 -38.66 -26.69
CA TYR A 997 -0.10 -39.24 -26.47
C TYR A 997 -0.19 -40.29 -25.38
N ARG A 998 0.49 -41.42 -25.59
CA ARG A 998 0.69 -42.46 -24.58
C ARG A 998 2.19 -42.69 -24.40
N LEU A 999 2.65 -42.58 -23.15
CA LEU A 999 4.00 -42.99 -22.78
C LEU A 999 4.10 -44.52 -22.84
N ASN A 1000 5.21 -45.07 -23.34
CA ASN A 1000 5.40 -46.52 -23.39
C ASN A 1000 5.40 -47.11 -21.97
N ASP A 1001 4.73 -48.25 -21.77
CA ASP A 1001 4.49 -48.84 -20.44
C ASP A 1001 5.79 -49.24 -19.69
N ASP A 1002 6.93 -49.35 -20.38
CA ASP A 1002 8.25 -49.65 -19.83
C ASP A 1002 9.14 -48.41 -19.62
N SER A 1003 8.63 -47.21 -19.92
CA SER A 1003 9.35 -45.95 -19.77
C SER A 1003 9.06 -45.28 -18.43
N GLU A 1004 10.12 -44.96 -17.68
CA GLU A 1004 10.07 -44.13 -16.46
C GLU A 1004 10.33 -42.64 -16.77
N ALA A 1005 10.22 -42.23 -18.04
CA ALA A 1005 10.53 -40.87 -18.46
C ALA A 1005 9.52 -39.86 -17.92
N THR A 1006 10.03 -38.73 -17.43
CA THR A 1006 9.21 -37.58 -16.98
C THR A 1006 9.14 -36.47 -18.03
N GLU A 1007 9.95 -36.57 -19.08
CA GLU A 1007 9.99 -35.72 -20.27
C GLU A 1007 10.21 -36.60 -21.49
N ASP A 1008 9.63 -36.23 -22.63
CA ASP A 1008 9.89 -36.86 -23.92
C ASP A 1008 10.45 -35.81 -24.89
N ASP A 1009 11.37 -36.21 -25.75
CA ASP A 1009 11.91 -35.40 -26.82
C ASP A 1009 10.96 -35.46 -28.02
N PHE A 1010 10.32 -34.33 -28.30
CA PHE A 1010 9.49 -34.17 -29.49
C PHE A 1010 10.32 -33.52 -30.59
N GLY A 1011 10.43 -34.20 -31.73
CA GLY A 1011 11.04 -33.62 -32.93
C GLY A 1011 10.20 -32.43 -33.42
N VAL A 1012 10.84 -31.35 -33.88
CA VAL A 1012 10.15 -30.10 -34.22
C VAL A 1012 10.44 -29.65 -35.65
N ASP A 1013 9.39 -29.40 -36.44
CA ASP A 1013 9.53 -28.76 -37.75
C ASP A 1013 9.28 -27.24 -37.66
N MET A 1014 10.36 -26.49 -37.49
CA MET A 1014 10.32 -25.02 -37.37
C MET A 1014 9.88 -24.32 -38.67
N SER A 1015 9.87 -25.01 -39.83
CA SER A 1015 9.48 -24.40 -41.11
C SER A 1015 7.97 -24.08 -41.19
N GLN A 1016 7.16 -24.73 -40.36
CA GLN A 1016 5.71 -24.49 -40.28
C GLN A 1016 5.33 -23.30 -39.39
N GLY A 1017 6.30 -22.70 -38.68
CA GLY A 1017 6.10 -21.54 -37.82
C GLY A 1017 5.38 -21.86 -36.50
N LEU A 1018 4.97 -20.80 -35.80
CA LEU A 1018 4.40 -20.87 -34.46
C LEU A 1018 2.93 -20.39 -34.41
N VAL A 1019 2.13 -20.96 -33.52
CA VAL A 1019 0.77 -20.50 -33.18
C VAL A 1019 0.65 -20.08 -31.71
N SER A 1020 -0.25 -19.14 -31.43
CA SER A 1020 -0.51 -18.61 -30.08
C SER A 1020 -1.86 -19.07 -29.52
N GLU A 1021 -2.59 -19.88 -30.28
CA GLU A 1021 -3.87 -20.47 -29.90
C GLU A 1021 -3.91 -21.92 -30.38
N GLY A 1022 -4.57 -22.78 -29.60
CA GLY A 1022 -4.81 -24.16 -30.00
C GLY A 1022 -5.95 -24.25 -31.04
N LYS A 1023 -5.91 -25.30 -31.86
CA LYS A 1023 -6.91 -25.57 -32.89
C LYS A 1023 -7.98 -26.52 -32.36
N VAL A 1024 -9.15 -26.49 -32.99
CA VAL A 1024 -10.18 -27.51 -32.83
C VAL A 1024 -10.10 -28.47 -34.03
N VAL A 1025 -9.86 -29.76 -33.76
CA VAL A 1025 -9.79 -30.81 -34.78
C VAL A 1025 -10.64 -31.99 -34.35
N ASN A 1026 -11.61 -32.40 -35.20
CA ASN A 1026 -12.55 -33.49 -34.92
C ASN A 1026 -13.22 -33.41 -33.53
N GLY A 1027 -13.58 -32.19 -33.12
CA GLY A 1027 -14.23 -31.93 -31.82
C GLY A 1027 -13.30 -32.03 -30.60
N VAL A 1028 -12.00 -32.15 -30.81
CA VAL A 1028 -10.96 -32.00 -29.78
C VAL A 1028 -10.43 -30.57 -29.83
N GLU A 1029 -10.55 -29.84 -28.72
CA GLU A 1029 -10.09 -28.46 -28.59
C GLU A 1029 -8.72 -28.44 -27.90
N GLY A 1030 -7.70 -27.99 -28.64
CA GLY A 1030 -6.35 -27.82 -28.14
C GLY A 1030 -6.20 -26.57 -27.28
N LEU A 1031 -5.38 -26.68 -26.23
CA LEU A 1031 -5.17 -25.64 -25.23
C LEU A 1031 -3.67 -25.44 -25.00
N LEU A 1032 -3.14 -24.31 -25.47
CA LEU A 1032 -1.75 -23.92 -25.17
C LEU A 1032 -1.65 -23.39 -23.73
N SER A 1033 -2.53 -22.45 -23.36
CA SER A 1033 -2.76 -22.06 -21.96
C SER A 1033 -3.88 -22.88 -21.37
N GLY A 1034 -3.65 -23.45 -20.19
CA GLY A 1034 -4.66 -24.18 -19.44
C GLY A 1034 -5.85 -23.31 -19.07
N ILE A 1035 -6.98 -23.97 -18.83
CA ILE A 1035 -8.26 -23.33 -18.48
C ILE A 1035 -8.89 -24.03 -17.28
N THR A 1036 -9.79 -23.34 -16.59
CA THR A 1036 -10.70 -23.97 -15.64
C THR A 1036 -12.06 -24.13 -16.32
N LEU A 1037 -12.46 -25.38 -16.56
CA LEU A 1037 -13.81 -25.71 -17.00
C LEU A 1037 -14.74 -25.49 -15.82
N SER A 1038 -15.79 -24.69 -16.00
CA SER A 1038 -16.79 -24.42 -14.94
C SER A 1038 -17.90 -25.47 -14.87
N GLU A 1039 -18.09 -26.25 -15.94
CA GLU A 1039 -19.13 -27.25 -16.06
C GLU A 1039 -18.53 -28.61 -16.48
N GLY A 1040 -19.25 -29.69 -16.17
CA GLY A 1040 -18.91 -31.04 -16.63
C GLY A 1040 -19.27 -31.28 -18.09
N GLY A 1041 -19.00 -32.48 -18.59
CA GLY A 1041 -19.39 -32.94 -19.92
C GLY A 1041 -18.24 -33.00 -20.93
N TYR A 1042 -17.01 -32.69 -20.53
CA TYR A 1042 -15.83 -32.68 -21.40
C TYR A 1042 -15.04 -33.98 -21.23
N GLY A 1043 -14.59 -34.58 -22.33
CA GLY A 1043 -13.72 -35.76 -22.29
C GLY A 1043 -12.27 -35.35 -22.02
N VAL A 1044 -11.62 -36.00 -21.05
CA VAL A 1044 -10.23 -35.76 -20.67
C VAL A 1044 -9.47 -37.08 -20.53
N LEU A 1045 -8.19 -37.06 -20.91
CA LEU A 1045 -7.25 -38.15 -20.66
C LEU A 1045 -6.38 -37.78 -19.47
N SER A 1046 -6.34 -38.65 -18.45
CA SER A 1046 -5.38 -38.50 -17.35
C SER A 1046 -5.10 -39.83 -16.66
N GLY A 1047 -3.85 -40.28 -16.73
CA GLY A 1047 -3.32 -41.40 -15.97
C GLY A 1047 -3.27 -42.71 -16.75
N THR A 1048 -3.11 -43.81 -16.01
CA THR A 1048 -2.81 -45.16 -16.56
C THR A 1048 -4.03 -45.94 -17.01
N ALA A 1049 -5.24 -45.40 -16.83
CA ALA A 1049 -6.46 -46.07 -17.28
C ALA A 1049 -6.61 -45.95 -18.81
N ASP A 1050 -6.94 -47.07 -19.47
CA ASP A 1050 -7.31 -47.10 -20.90
C ASP A 1050 -8.75 -46.57 -21.11
N THR A 1051 -9.06 -45.40 -20.54
CA THR A 1051 -10.38 -44.78 -20.61
C THR A 1051 -10.30 -43.27 -20.80
N LEU A 1052 -11.22 -42.72 -21.60
CA LEU A 1052 -11.51 -41.29 -21.65
C LEU A 1052 -12.55 -40.97 -20.57
N THR A 1053 -12.20 -40.16 -19.59
CA THR A 1053 -13.13 -39.81 -18.51
C THR A 1053 -13.90 -38.54 -18.88
N VAL A 1054 -15.22 -38.53 -18.68
CA VAL A 1054 -16.03 -37.32 -18.84
C VAL A 1054 -16.10 -36.55 -17.51
N THR A 1055 -15.76 -35.26 -17.54
CA THR A 1055 -15.81 -34.41 -16.34
C THR A 1055 -17.24 -34.30 -15.81
N THR A 1056 -17.43 -34.36 -14.48
CA THR A 1056 -18.77 -34.27 -13.85
C THR A 1056 -19.05 -32.90 -13.24
N GLY A 1057 -18.08 -31.99 -13.27
CA GLY A 1057 -18.16 -30.64 -12.72
C GLY A 1057 -16.88 -29.87 -13.05
N SER A 1058 -16.60 -28.83 -12.25
CA SER A 1058 -15.44 -27.96 -12.48
C SER A 1058 -14.13 -28.75 -12.49
N LYS A 1059 -13.28 -28.51 -13.50
CA LYS A 1059 -11.98 -29.19 -13.65
C LYS A 1059 -10.93 -28.23 -14.22
N VAL A 1060 -9.75 -28.22 -13.60
CA VAL A 1060 -8.58 -27.51 -14.12
C VAL A 1060 -7.90 -28.39 -15.16
N ILE A 1061 -7.72 -27.83 -16.35
CA ILE A 1061 -6.97 -28.43 -17.45
C ILE A 1061 -5.62 -27.75 -17.54
N GLY A 1062 -4.55 -28.55 -17.60
CA GLY A 1062 -3.18 -28.06 -17.66
C GLY A 1062 -2.86 -27.34 -18.98
N ASN A 1063 -1.74 -26.64 -18.98
CA ASN A 1063 -1.13 -26.09 -20.18
C ASN A 1063 -0.76 -27.20 -21.17
N ASN A 1064 -0.68 -26.86 -22.46
CA ASN A 1064 -0.31 -27.78 -23.53
C ASN A 1064 -1.12 -29.07 -23.55
N SER A 1065 -2.44 -28.96 -23.39
CA SER A 1065 -3.37 -30.08 -23.29
C SER A 1065 -4.52 -29.94 -24.29
N ALA A 1066 -5.54 -30.79 -24.18
CA ALA A 1066 -6.74 -30.70 -24.99
C ALA A 1066 -7.94 -31.31 -24.25
N ILE A 1067 -9.14 -31.00 -24.75
CA ILE A 1067 -10.40 -31.55 -24.25
C ILE A 1067 -11.26 -32.06 -25.42
N VAL A 1068 -12.01 -33.13 -25.20
CA VAL A 1068 -13.00 -33.62 -26.17
C VAL A 1068 -14.35 -32.97 -25.87
N THR A 1069 -14.97 -32.41 -26.89
CA THR A 1069 -16.26 -31.69 -26.81
C THR A 1069 -17.35 -32.48 -27.53
N LYS A 1070 -18.61 -32.05 -27.40
CA LYS A 1070 -19.77 -32.62 -28.11
C LYS A 1070 -19.66 -32.55 -29.63
N SER A 1071 -18.76 -31.70 -30.15
CA SER A 1071 -18.50 -31.56 -31.59
C SER A 1071 -17.75 -32.75 -32.16
N VAL A 1072 -17.30 -33.69 -31.32
CA VAL A 1072 -16.62 -34.91 -31.76
C VAL A 1072 -17.54 -35.72 -32.67
N PRO A 1073 -17.10 -36.08 -33.89
CA PRO A 1073 -17.96 -36.76 -34.85
C PRO A 1073 -18.22 -38.21 -34.44
N VAL A 1074 -19.39 -38.71 -34.83
CA VAL A 1074 -19.69 -40.16 -34.75
C VAL A 1074 -19.19 -40.82 -36.03
N ILE A 1075 -18.44 -41.91 -35.89
CA ILE A 1075 -17.80 -42.61 -37.02
C ILE A 1075 -18.03 -44.13 -36.94
N ASP A 1076 -17.93 -44.78 -38.09
CA ASP A 1076 -18.01 -46.25 -38.22
C ASP A 1076 -16.63 -46.89 -38.52
N GLU A 1077 -15.56 -46.10 -38.55
CA GLU A 1077 -14.19 -46.55 -38.86
C GLU A 1077 -13.52 -47.21 -37.65
N GLU A 1078 -12.76 -48.29 -37.89
CA GLU A 1078 -11.84 -48.86 -36.90
C GLU A 1078 -10.52 -48.07 -36.92
N GLY A 1079 -10.06 -47.65 -35.74
CA GLY A 1079 -8.74 -47.03 -35.55
C GLY A 1079 -7.69 -48.04 -35.08
N ASP A 1080 -6.47 -47.57 -34.87
CA ASP A 1080 -5.38 -48.39 -34.31
C ASP A 1080 -5.58 -48.65 -32.81
N TYR A 1081 -6.28 -47.75 -32.11
CA TYR A 1081 -6.61 -47.90 -30.68
C TYR A 1081 -8.02 -47.39 -30.40
N MET A 1082 -8.69 -48.01 -29.42
CA MET A 1082 -10.02 -47.61 -28.96
C MET A 1082 -10.00 -47.46 -27.44
N LEU A 1083 -10.39 -46.29 -26.94
CA LEU A 1083 -10.52 -46.03 -25.50
C LEU A 1083 -11.98 -45.99 -25.10
N GLU A 1084 -12.35 -46.74 -24.05
CA GLU A 1084 -13.71 -46.68 -23.50
C GLU A 1084 -13.99 -45.27 -22.96
N ILE A 1085 -15.19 -44.74 -23.23
CA ILE A 1085 -15.61 -43.44 -22.69
C ILE A 1085 -16.42 -43.69 -21.42
N ASP A 1086 -15.89 -43.27 -20.27
CA ASP A 1086 -16.60 -43.29 -19.00
C ASP A 1086 -17.48 -42.03 -18.86
N GLY A 1087 -18.72 -42.16 -19.32
CA GLY A 1087 -19.75 -41.13 -19.26
C GLY A 1087 -20.29 -40.74 -20.64
N THR A 1088 -20.88 -39.54 -20.73
CA THR A 1088 -21.45 -38.99 -21.98
C THR A 1088 -20.94 -37.58 -22.21
N ILE A 1089 -20.25 -37.38 -23.33
CA ILE A 1089 -19.70 -36.07 -23.70
C ILE A 1089 -20.85 -35.13 -24.09
N THR A 1090 -20.95 -34.02 -23.38
CA THR A 1090 -22.01 -33.01 -23.54
C THR A 1090 -21.46 -31.58 -23.56
N GLY A 1091 -20.19 -31.38 -23.17
CA GLY A 1091 -19.51 -30.09 -23.12
C GLY A 1091 -19.36 -29.48 -24.51
N VAL A 1092 -19.43 -28.17 -24.62
CA VAL A 1092 -19.31 -27.42 -25.89
C VAL A 1092 -17.92 -26.80 -26.03
N GLU A 1093 -17.47 -26.51 -27.24
CA GLU A 1093 -16.23 -25.75 -27.46
C GLU A 1093 -16.18 -24.52 -26.54
N THR A 1094 -15.06 -24.38 -25.81
CA THR A 1094 -14.87 -23.32 -24.81
C THR A 1094 -14.53 -21.98 -25.47
N GLY A 1095 -14.07 -22.01 -26.72
CA GLY A 1095 -14.07 -20.89 -27.65
C GLY A 1095 -15.48 -20.52 -28.15
N ILE A 1096 -15.74 -19.22 -28.33
CA ILE A 1096 -16.98 -18.75 -28.97
C ILE A 1096 -16.94 -19.14 -30.45
N GLU A 1097 -17.79 -20.07 -30.88
CA GLU A 1097 -18.10 -20.27 -32.31
C GLU A 1097 -18.42 -18.90 -32.93
N GLY A 1098 -17.71 -18.54 -34.00
CA GLY A 1098 -18.08 -17.39 -34.82
C GLY A 1098 -19.48 -17.59 -35.37
N ILE A 1099 -20.51 -17.07 -34.69
CA ILE A 1099 -21.88 -17.13 -35.18
C ILE A 1099 -21.96 -16.23 -36.41
N VAL A 1100 -22.07 -16.84 -37.59
CA VAL A 1100 -22.53 -16.13 -38.79
C VAL A 1100 -24.00 -15.79 -38.59
N ILE A 1101 -24.28 -14.61 -38.03
CA ILE A 1101 -25.64 -14.11 -37.94
C ILE A 1101 -26.03 -13.55 -39.30
N VAL A 1102 -26.86 -14.28 -40.04
CA VAL A 1102 -27.60 -13.74 -41.18
C VAL A 1102 -28.87 -13.09 -40.64
N PRO A 1103 -28.99 -11.74 -40.65
CA PRO A 1103 -30.19 -11.07 -40.16
C PRO A 1103 -31.40 -11.49 -40.98
N LYS A 1104 -32.58 -11.73 -40.37
CA LYS A 1104 -33.81 -12.07 -41.11
C LYS A 1104 -34.18 -11.04 -42.19
N ASP A 1105 -33.78 -9.79 -42.01
CA ASP A 1105 -34.02 -8.69 -42.96
C ASP A 1105 -32.74 -8.19 -43.68
N GLY A 1106 -31.60 -8.86 -43.48
CA GLY A 1106 -30.30 -8.47 -44.00
C GLY A 1106 -29.74 -7.15 -43.44
N LYS A 1107 -30.19 -6.68 -42.26
CA LYS A 1107 -29.76 -5.40 -41.67
C LYS A 1107 -29.17 -5.59 -40.27
N ILE A 1108 -28.15 -4.79 -40.00
CA ILE A 1108 -27.46 -4.69 -38.71
C ILE A 1108 -27.59 -3.24 -38.25
N TYR A 1109 -27.80 -3.01 -36.96
CA TYR A 1109 -27.92 -1.67 -36.38
C TYR A 1109 -26.92 -1.48 -35.25
N ASP A 1110 -26.47 -0.26 -34.98
CA ASP A 1110 -25.71 0.03 -33.75
C ASP A 1110 -26.63 0.23 -32.55
N LEU A 1111 -26.05 0.46 -31.37
CA LEU A 1111 -26.79 0.71 -30.12
C LEU A 1111 -27.65 1.97 -30.13
N GLN A 1112 -27.43 2.86 -31.11
CA GLN A 1112 -28.21 4.08 -31.33
C GLN A 1112 -29.30 3.88 -32.40
N GLY A 1113 -29.47 2.68 -32.94
CA GLY A 1113 -30.50 2.34 -33.93
C GLY A 1113 -30.15 2.75 -35.37
N ARG A 1114 -28.89 3.08 -35.66
CA ARG A 1114 -28.43 3.45 -37.01
C ARG A 1114 -28.01 2.20 -37.76
N ARG A 1115 -28.36 2.11 -39.05
CA ARG A 1115 -28.00 0.96 -39.90
C ARG A 1115 -26.50 0.93 -40.17
N VAL A 1116 -25.90 -0.25 -40.01
CA VAL A 1116 -24.47 -0.52 -40.22
C VAL A 1116 -24.32 -1.52 -41.36
N THR A 1117 -23.54 -1.16 -42.39
CA THR A 1117 -23.32 -1.99 -43.59
C THR A 1117 -22.03 -2.80 -43.55
N LYS A 1118 -21.09 -2.42 -42.65
CA LYS A 1118 -19.83 -3.14 -42.37
C LYS A 1118 -19.55 -3.02 -40.87
N PRO A 1119 -20.10 -3.91 -40.03
CA PRO A 1119 -19.84 -3.87 -38.59
C PRO A 1119 -18.36 -4.20 -38.33
N GLY A 1120 -17.68 -3.32 -37.58
CA GLY A 1120 -16.37 -3.62 -36.96
C GLY A 1120 -16.57 -4.17 -35.55
N LYS A 1121 -15.50 -4.26 -34.74
CA LYS A 1121 -15.60 -4.75 -33.35
C LYS A 1121 -16.56 -3.90 -32.51
N GLY A 1122 -17.53 -4.50 -31.83
CA GLY A 1122 -18.49 -3.78 -30.98
C GLY A 1122 -19.86 -4.46 -30.83
N VAL A 1123 -20.75 -3.87 -30.02
CA VAL A 1123 -22.12 -4.37 -29.83
C VAL A 1123 -23.06 -3.76 -30.89
N TYR A 1124 -23.78 -4.62 -31.59
CA TYR A 1124 -24.81 -4.29 -32.58
C TYR A 1124 -26.16 -4.89 -32.20
N ILE A 1125 -27.21 -4.46 -32.89
CA ILE A 1125 -28.58 -4.98 -32.77
C ILE A 1125 -28.93 -5.69 -34.07
N ILE A 1126 -29.26 -6.97 -33.99
CA ILE A 1126 -29.71 -7.81 -35.11
C ILE A 1126 -30.97 -8.55 -34.68
N ASP A 1127 -32.02 -8.49 -35.50
CA ASP A 1127 -33.33 -9.09 -35.21
C ASP A 1127 -33.89 -8.76 -33.82
N GLY A 1128 -33.63 -7.53 -33.35
CA GLY A 1128 -34.07 -7.02 -32.05
C GLY A 1128 -33.25 -7.53 -30.85
N LYS A 1129 -32.15 -8.26 -31.07
CA LYS A 1129 -31.25 -8.75 -30.03
C LYS A 1129 -29.90 -8.04 -30.10
N LYS A 1130 -29.30 -7.77 -28.93
CA LYS A 1130 -27.93 -7.27 -28.85
C LYS A 1130 -26.97 -8.43 -29.16
N VAL A 1131 -26.03 -8.18 -30.06
CA VAL A 1131 -25.03 -9.12 -30.54
C VAL A 1131 -23.67 -8.43 -30.48
N PHE A 1132 -22.66 -9.10 -29.94
CA PHE A 1132 -21.29 -8.58 -29.97
C PHE A 1132 -20.55 -9.13 -31.20
N PHE A 1133 -19.99 -8.23 -32.00
CA PHE A 1133 -19.07 -8.55 -33.10
C PHE A 1133 -17.65 -8.38 -32.58
N LYS A 1134 -16.87 -9.46 -32.61
CA LYS A 1134 -15.48 -9.47 -32.14
C LYS A 1134 -14.49 -8.94 -33.16
#